data_AF-A0A0H5SFD4-F1
#
_entry.id   AF-A0A0H5SFD4-F1
#
_cell.length_a   1.000
_cell.length_b   1.000
_cell.length_c   1.000
_cell.angle_alpha   90.00
_cell.angle_beta   90.00
_cell.angle_gamma   90.00
#
_symmetry.space_group_name_H-M   'P 1'
#
loop_
_entity.id
_entity.type
_entity.pdbx_description
1 polymer ?
#
loop_
_entity_poly.entity_id
_entity_poly.type
_entity_poly.pdbx_seq_one_letter_code
_entity_poly.pdbx_strand_id
1 'polypeptide(L)'
;MVKHSLKSIIRTPKKSILFFILIGLLAMFLSIGAGMYYAAYNMLRDADETFTTVVEINFLGENNSEAFYEQMNEKLADFDFQRLSTHPDILSINVQNTAYAYIEDKQINQNVTPLDNYVIIEVSSIRRFDEKFYQGVISKAHFGRTMRENTYVYLNDIDLFGNNIGYDFLGGHTYLIIGSLSNGKNPTPIVSPGLPSGLEGFRYVVDLTTEPEFFTNEEGIKMLKLIEAFNVVDRSLPVTMVSSLKASETYFNRQMIIREGREFLPEEYEEGNNNVIIVSKTIADFYELGIGDNINLKLHYAKKGTGLSDFIREYTFANEAEYKIVGIFENNEAERYKIYMPKASWIEQDFSSPVLARYHIKNGKSDKYMEAVRKYLLPEMEFIVYDQGYQAATKPIVELKNISVLILVLSGLSGIAIILLFSYLYVIKQKDTIINMLSLGAGKKRTIAYILWGSITLVLLASAIGAMVTSGFLYDLTQKIYSRMSSLYSTDMRYSERAIGLRLEFDATVRTNSWLPLIIILAVILISLTVLLSFTFSIINQDLYKARGVTKKVRKKKVKTVQTATVFKVKKEQNVLLGFIRPVPLKFALVSLIRNSGRSFIVPVISLVLSVFLVLLGFISNMQKVKRANVYDTIPVNAYMTTYKNETRDIGGLDLQYDIYRLIDPEYSYRMSWDKIYEELINEGEYTSLKATQERKKLLDESEFFKEMYLYTAAHYEYMGITRTNNGVENKEIPSIPNIRMHKDAFGFDWFLNAISRMCLSA
;
A
#
# COMPACT_ATOMS: atom_id res chain seq x y z
N MET A 1 -15.44 58.65 12.17
CA MET A 1 -15.09 57.62 13.19
C MET A 1 -13.74 56.97 12.96
N VAL A 2 -13.46 56.43 11.77
CA VAL A 2 -12.21 55.71 11.42
C VAL A 2 -10.94 56.51 11.73
N LYS A 3 -10.85 57.79 11.34
CA LYS A 3 -9.71 58.69 11.65
C LYS A 3 -9.40 58.81 13.15
N HIS A 4 -10.45 58.81 13.99
CA HIS A 4 -10.29 58.93 15.44
C HIS A 4 -9.93 57.60 16.11
N SER A 5 -10.41 56.46 15.59
CA SER A 5 -10.01 55.15 16.10
C SER A 5 -8.55 54.83 15.74
N LEU A 6 -8.08 55.17 14.53
CA LEU A 6 -6.66 55.05 14.15
C LEU A 6 -5.74 55.87 15.06
N LYS A 7 -6.10 57.13 15.36
CA LYS A 7 -5.33 57.97 16.29
C LYS A 7 -5.26 57.37 17.71
N SER A 8 -6.27 56.60 18.13
CA SER A 8 -6.25 55.89 19.42
C SER A 8 -5.22 54.74 19.45
N ILE A 9 -4.98 54.08 18.32
CA ILE A 9 -3.99 53.00 18.20
C ILE A 9 -2.57 53.59 18.26
N ILE A 10 -2.33 54.67 17.50
CA ILE A 10 -1.03 55.37 17.42
C ILE A 10 -0.59 55.92 18.78
N ARG A 11 -1.54 56.29 19.66
CA ARG A 11 -1.25 56.82 21.01
C ARG A 11 -0.69 55.78 22.00
N THR A 12 -0.71 54.48 21.70
CA THR A 12 -0.06 53.44 22.53
C THR A 12 0.75 52.44 21.71
N PRO A 13 1.89 52.87 21.15
CA PRO A 13 2.60 52.12 20.12
C PRO A 13 3.08 50.76 20.63
N LYS A 14 3.67 50.69 21.83
CA LYS A 14 4.26 49.46 22.37
C LYS A 14 3.27 48.28 22.45
N LYS A 15 2.04 48.52 22.94
CA LYS A 15 1.03 47.46 23.09
C LYS A 15 0.38 47.07 21.77
N SER A 16 0.14 48.05 20.90
CA SER A 16 -0.44 47.82 19.57
C SER A 16 0.52 47.03 18.68
N ILE A 17 1.82 47.31 18.74
CA ILE A 17 2.86 46.54 18.04
C ILE A 17 2.91 45.11 18.59
N LEU A 18 2.86 44.91 19.91
CA LEU A 18 2.86 43.58 20.50
C LEU A 18 1.67 42.72 20.00
N PHE A 19 0.45 43.26 20.05
CA PHE A 19 -0.73 42.53 19.58
C PHE A 19 -0.72 42.30 18.06
N PHE A 20 -0.18 43.25 17.31
CA PHE A 20 0.03 43.10 15.88
C PHE A 20 0.95 41.90 15.58
N ILE A 21 2.09 41.80 16.28
CA ILE A 21 3.01 40.66 16.14
C ILE A 21 2.33 39.35 16.55
N LEU A 22 1.61 39.34 17.69
CA LEU A 22 0.98 38.13 18.21
C LEU A 22 -0.13 37.60 17.27
N ILE A 23 -0.95 38.49 16.72
CA ILE A 23 -2.02 38.13 15.75
C ILE A 23 -1.40 37.76 14.40
N GLY A 24 -0.31 38.40 13.99
CA GLY A 24 0.44 38.02 12.79
C GLY A 24 1.04 36.61 12.89
N LEU A 25 1.69 36.30 14.00
CA LEU A 25 2.21 34.95 14.30
C LEU A 25 1.09 33.92 14.36
N LEU A 26 -0.04 34.26 14.99
CA LEU A 26 -1.22 33.40 14.99
C LEU A 26 -1.67 33.05 13.57
N ALA A 27 -1.89 34.07 12.73
CA ALA A 27 -2.34 33.89 11.36
C ALA A 27 -1.31 33.09 10.54
N MET A 28 -0.02 33.28 10.82
CA MET A 28 1.06 32.52 10.21
C MET A 28 0.99 31.03 10.58
N PHE A 29 0.90 30.67 11.86
CA PHE A 29 0.81 29.26 12.29
C PHE A 29 -0.47 28.57 11.82
N LEU A 30 -1.61 29.26 11.84
CA LEU A 30 -2.86 28.74 11.26
C LEU A 30 -2.71 28.48 9.76
N SER A 31 -2.04 29.39 9.04
CA SER A 31 -1.76 29.25 7.61
C SER A 31 -0.80 28.11 7.30
N ILE A 32 0.21 27.88 8.13
CA ILE A 32 1.10 26.72 8.03
C ILE A 32 0.31 25.42 8.26
N GLY A 33 -0.41 25.31 9.38
CA GLY A 33 -1.18 24.11 9.73
C GLY A 33 -2.22 23.76 8.67
N ALA A 34 -3.03 24.72 8.24
CA ALA A 34 -4.03 24.50 7.21
C ALA A 34 -3.39 24.21 5.83
N GLY A 35 -2.31 24.91 5.48
CA GLY A 35 -1.62 24.75 4.21
C GLY A 35 -0.96 23.38 4.07
N MET A 36 -0.26 22.93 5.11
CA MET A 36 0.32 21.58 5.16
C MET A 36 -0.77 20.50 5.16
N TYR A 37 -1.89 20.73 5.85
CA TYR A 37 -3.02 19.80 5.83
C TYR A 37 -3.59 19.64 4.42
N TYR A 38 -3.78 20.76 3.71
CA TYR A 38 -4.26 20.76 2.34
C TYR A 38 -3.28 20.05 1.38
N ALA A 39 -1.99 20.31 1.53
CA ALA A 39 -0.96 19.62 0.74
C ALA A 39 -0.98 18.10 1.00
N ALA A 40 -0.98 17.67 2.26
CA ALA A 40 -1.02 16.26 2.62
C ALA A 40 -2.33 15.58 2.16
N TYR A 41 -3.45 16.29 2.22
CA TYR A 41 -4.73 15.79 1.69
C TYR A 41 -4.68 15.54 0.18
N ASN A 42 -4.13 16.47 -0.59
CA ASN A 42 -3.97 16.29 -2.04
C ASN A 42 -2.99 15.16 -2.37
N MET A 43 -1.87 15.06 -1.65
CA MET A 43 -0.91 13.97 -1.83
C MET A 43 -1.54 12.60 -1.54
N LEU A 44 -2.38 12.47 -0.49
CA LEU A 44 -3.11 11.23 -0.23
C LEU A 44 -4.11 10.92 -1.32
N ARG A 45 -4.80 11.93 -1.86
CA ARG A 45 -5.72 11.74 -2.98
C ARG A 45 -4.99 11.30 -4.25
N ASP A 46 -3.86 11.93 -4.57
CA ASP A 46 -3.01 11.55 -5.72
C ASP A 46 -2.49 10.10 -5.54
N ALA A 47 -2.17 9.69 -4.30
CA ALA A 47 -1.84 8.29 -3.99
C ALA A 47 -3.05 7.37 -4.18
N ASP A 48 -4.24 7.74 -3.68
CA ASP A 48 -5.47 6.95 -3.83
C ASP A 48 -5.85 6.71 -5.30
N GLU A 49 -5.51 7.65 -6.19
CA GLU A 49 -5.71 7.54 -7.65
C GLU A 49 -4.64 6.70 -8.36
N THR A 50 -3.43 6.62 -7.80
CA THR A 50 -2.28 5.95 -8.44
C THR A 50 -2.19 4.46 -8.10
N PHE A 51 -2.47 4.11 -6.84
CA PHE A 51 -2.34 2.75 -6.32
C PHE A 51 -3.68 2.01 -6.36
N THR A 52 -3.61 0.69 -6.42
CA THR A 52 -4.75 -0.22 -6.31
C THR A 52 -4.46 -1.23 -5.21
N THR A 53 -5.41 -1.40 -4.28
CA THR A 53 -5.31 -2.40 -3.21
C THR A 53 -6.22 -3.58 -3.48
N VAL A 54 -5.64 -4.77 -3.62
CA VAL A 54 -6.38 -6.02 -3.80
C VAL A 54 -6.03 -6.97 -2.65
N VAL A 55 -7.06 -7.57 -2.04
CA VAL A 55 -6.90 -8.65 -1.06
C VAL A 55 -7.30 -9.94 -1.75
N GLU A 56 -6.34 -10.85 -1.87
CA GLU A 56 -6.53 -12.19 -2.38
C GLU A 56 -6.79 -13.15 -1.22
N ILE A 57 -7.74 -14.07 -1.41
CA ILE A 57 -8.01 -15.17 -0.48
C ILE A 57 -7.52 -16.45 -1.12
N ASN A 58 -6.57 -17.09 -0.47
CA ASN A 58 -5.99 -18.37 -0.90
C ASN A 58 -6.36 -19.48 0.06
N PHE A 59 -6.54 -20.67 -0.49
CA PHE A 59 -6.66 -21.90 0.27
C PHE A 59 -5.27 -22.52 0.45
N LEU A 60 -4.91 -22.84 1.69
CA LEU A 60 -3.61 -23.38 2.07
C LEU A 60 -3.51 -24.85 1.66
N GLY A 61 -2.43 -25.21 0.97
CA GLY A 61 -2.13 -26.57 0.54
C GLY A 61 -0.67 -26.74 0.15
N GLU A 62 -0.11 -27.92 0.41
CA GLU A 62 1.31 -28.21 0.10
C GLU A 62 1.53 -28.69 -1.34
N ASN A 63 0.50 -29.22 -2.02
CA ASN A 63 0.61 -29.76 -3.39
C ASN A 63 -0.64 -29.44 -4.23
N ASN A 64 -0.45 -28.88 -5.42
CA ASN A 64 -1.50 -28.63 -6.42
C ASN A 64 -1.92 -29.94 -7.14
N SER A 65 -2.25 -30.99 -6.37
CA SER A 65 -2.72 -32.27 -6.90
C SER A 65 -4.24 -32.28 -7.07
N GLU A 66 -4.76 -33.17 -7.91
CA GLU A 66 -6.21 -33.35 -8.09
C GLU A 66 -6.91 -33.62 -6.74
N ALA A 67 -6.33 -34.49 -5.91
CA ALA A 67 -6.86 -34.82 -4.59
C ALA A 67 -6.94 -33.60 -3.65
N PHE A 68 -6.01 -32.64 -3.78
CA PHE A 68 -6.07 -31.40 -3.01
C PHE A 68 -7.28 -30.55 -3.42
N TYR A 69 -7.51 -30.38 -4.72
CA TYR A 69 -8.65 -29.61 -5.22
C TYR A 69 -9.99 -30.28 -4.89
N GLU A 70 -10.08 -31.60 -4.90
CA GLU A 70 -11.30 -32.31 -4.47
C GLU A 70 -11.63 -32.03 -3.00
N GLN A 71 -10.63 -32.16 -2.10
CA GLN A 71 -10.82 -31.86 -0.67
C GLN A 71 -11.14 -30.39 -0.41
N MET A 72 -10.54 -29.48 -1.18
CA MET A 72 -10.81 -28.06 -1.11
C MET A 72 -12.25 -27.76 -1.50
N ASN A 73 -12.72 -28.28 -2.64
CA ASN A 73 -14.09 -28.07 -3.10
C ASN A 73 -15.13 -28.69 -2.15
N GLU A 74 -14.85 -29.85 -1.54
CA GLU A 74 -15.73 -30.45 -0.52
C GLU A 74 -15.90 -29.52 0.69
N LYS A 75 -14.80 -28.95 1.20
CA LYS A 75 -14.84 -28.00 2.34
C LYS A 75 -15.49 -26.66 1.98
N LEU A 76 -15.40 -26.23 0.74
CA LEU A 76 -15.96 -24.97 0.27
C LEU A 76 -17.44 -25.06 -0.14
N ALA A 77 -17.99 -26.28 -0.28
CA ALA A 77 -19.38 -26.49 -0.72
C ALA A 77 -20.41 -25.75 0.17
N ASP A 78 -20.17 -25.72 1.48
CA ASP A 78 -21.04 -25.05 2.46
C ASP A 78 -20.58 -23.60 2.79
N PHE A 79 -19.51 -23.11 2.16
CA PHE A 79 -18.93 -21.82 2.49
C PHE A 79 -19.66 -20.66 1.80
N ASP A 80 -20.17 -19.71 2.60
CA ASP A 80 -20.91 -18.55 2.11
C ASP A 80 -19.98 -17.38 1.73
N PHE A 81 -19.54 -17.36 0.46
CA PHE A 81 -18.74 -16.28 -0.11
C PHE A 81 -19.46 -14.92 -0.16
N GLN A 82 -20.80 -14.88 -0.10
CA GLN A 82 -21.53 -13.61 -0.13
C GLN A 82 -21.27 -12.78 1.13
N ARG A 83 -21.06 -13.42 2.28
CA ARG A 83 -20.72 -12.71 3.54
C ARG A 83 -19.47 -11.87 3.41
N LEU A 84 -18.47 -12.39 2.70
CA LEU A 84 -17.22 -11.68 2.46
C LEU A 84 -17.41 -10.44 1.58
N SER A 85 -18.45 -10.47 0.74
CA SER A 85 -18.75 -9.44 -0.25
C SER A 85 -19.53 -8.23 0.30
N THR A 86 -20.07 -8.31 1.52
CA THR A 86 -20.97 -7.29 2.09
C THR A 86 -20.27 -6.05 2.66
N HIS A 87 -18.94 -6.04 2.74
CA HIS A 87 -18.21 -4.97 3.41
C HIS A 87 -18.21 -3.65 2.59
N PRO A 88 -18.49 -2.47 3.18
CA PRO A 88 -18.65 -1.21 2.46
C PRO A 88 -17.38 -0.63 1.83
N ASP A 89 -16.22 -1.20 2.15
CA ASP A 89 -14.92 -0.81 1.58
C ASP A 89 -14.51 -1.64 0.35
N ILE A 90 -15.30 -2.64 -0.04
CA ILE A 90 -15.11 -3.38 -1.29
C ILE A 90 -15.63 -2.54 -2.46
N LEU A 91 -14.83 -2.49 -3.53
CA LEU A 91 -15.17 -1.83 -4.79
C LEU A 91 -15.63 -2.83 -5.85
N SER A 92 -14.96 -3.97 -5.96
CA SER A 92 -15.34 -5.05 -6.88
C SER A 92 -14.70 -6.37 -6.47
N ILE A 93 -15.26 -7.49 -6.92
CA ILE A 93 -14.79 -8.84 -6.60
C ILE A 93 -14.49 -9.57 -7.90
N ASN A 94 -13.33 -10.21 -7.96
CA ASN A 94 -12.93 -11.05 -9.07
C ASN A 94 -12.85 -12.51 -8.62
N VAL A 95 -13.70 -13.32 -9.24
CA VAL A 95 -13.62 -14.77 -9.29
C VAL A 95 -13.33 -15.15 -10.72
N GLN A 96 -12.42 -16.10 -10.92
CA GLN A 96 -11.96 -16.50 -12.24
C GLN A 96 -12.46 -17.89 -12.59
N ASN A 97 -12.90 -18.06 -13.83
CA ASN A 97 -13.14 -19.36 -14.43
C ASN A 97 -12.27 -19.49 -15.67
N THR A 98 -11.94 -20.73 -16.03
CA THR A 98 -11.08 -21.02 -17.18
C THR A 98 -11.84 -21.84 -18.22
N ALA A 99 -11.60 -21.51 -19.49
CA ALA A 99 -12.12 -22.26 -20.62
C ALA A 99 -11.14 -22.21 -21.78
N TYR A 100 -11.44 -22.96 -22.83
CA TYR A 100 -10.72 -22.94 -24.09
C TYR A 100 -11.68 -22.58 -25.22
N ALA A 101 -11.22 -21.73 -26.14
CA ALA A 101 -11.97 -21.31 -27.31
C ALA A 101 -11.39 -21.94 -28.57
N TYR A 102 -12.20 -22.72 -29.27
CA TYR A 102 -11.89 -23.18 -30.62
C TYR A 102 -12.50 -22.24 -31.65
N ILE A 103 -11.75 -21.94 -32.70
CA ILE A 103 -12.17 -21.10 -33.83
C ILE A 103 -12.02 -21.97 -35.07
N GLU A 104 -13.05 -22.13 -35.91
CA GLU A 104 -13.01 -23.11 -37.02
C GLU A 104 -12.07 -22.70 -38.17
N ASP A 105 -11.98 -21.41 -38.50
CA ASP A 105 -11.38 -20.94 -39.75
C ASP A 105 -9.84 -21.05 -39.81
N LYS A 106 -9.14 -20.15 -39.12
CA LYS A 106 -7.67 -20.08 -39.06
C LYS A 106 -7.23 -20.59 -37.69
N GLN A 107 -6.20 -21.41 -37.63
CA GLN A 107 -5.74 -22.03 -36.38
C GLN A 107 -4.38 -21.48 -35.98
N ILE A 108 -4.25 -21.09 -34.70
CA ILE A 108 -2.96 -20.71 -34.12
C ILE A 108 -2.29 -21.96 -33.55
N ASN A 109 -1.06 -22.24 -33.97
CA ASN A 109 -0.27 -23.31 -33.38
C ASN A 109 0.48 -22.78 -32.15
N GLN A 110 0.12 -23.28 -30.96
CA GLN A 110 0.62 -22.74 -29.68
C GLN A 110 1.71 -23.64 -29.10
N ASN A 111 2.97 -23.18 -29.00
CA ASN A 111 4.11 -23.96 -28.47
C ASN A 111 4.03 -24.36 -26.97
N VAL A 112 2.88 -24.19 -26.29
CA VAL A 112 2.76 -24.33 -24.82
C VAL A 112 1.56 -25.21 -24.41
N THR A 113 1.05 -26.03 -25.32
CA THR A 113 -0.04 -26.98 -24.99
C THR A 113 0.52 -28.15 -24.18
N PRO A 114 -0.22 -28.69 -23.19
CA PRO A 114 0.24 -29.88 -22.48
C PRO A 114 0.23 -31.14 -23.37
N LEU A 115 -0.37 -31.03 -24.57
CA LEU A 115 -0.39 -32.05 -25.63
C LEU A 115 0.80 -32.00 -26.59
N ASP A 116 1.68 -30.99 -26.52
CA ASP A 116 2.76 -30.78 -27.51
C ASP A 116 3.69 -31.99 -27.63
N ASN A 117 3.86 -32.72 -26.52
CA ASN A 117 4.70 -33.91 -26.45
C ASN A 117 3.93 -35.21 -26.68
N TYR A 118 2.68 -35.21 -27.14
CA TYR A 118 1.92 -36.43 -27.44
C TYR A 118 1.69 -36.61 -28.93
N VAL A 119 1.63 -37.87 -29.36
CA VAL A 119 1.35 -38.24 -30.74
C VAL A 119 0.33 -39.37 -30.80
N ILE A 120 -0.49 -39.37 -31.85
CA ILE A 120 -1.36 -40.48 -32.20
C ILE A 120 -1.05 -40.85 -33.64
N ILE A 121 -0.42 -42.01 -33.83
CA ILE A 121 0.13 -42.43 -35.12
C ILE A 121 -0.20 -43.88 -35.41
N GLU A 122 -0.38 -44.20 -36.69
CA GLU A 122 -0.35 -45.55 -37.19
C GLU A 122 1.06 -45.86 -37.70
N VAL A 123 1.63 -46.97 -37.25
CA VAL A 123 2.99 -47.39 -37.57
C VAL A 123 2.97 -48.76 -38.21
N SER A 124 3.61 -48.86 -39.37
CA SER A 124 3.73 -50.08 -40.17
C SER A 124 5.20 -50.47 -40.37
N SER A 125 5.45 -51.67 -40.88
CA SER A 125 6.80 -52.17 -41.18
C SER A 125 7.73 -52.11 -39.96
N ILE A 126 7.18 -52.47 -38.79
CA ILE A 126 7.92 -52.46 -37.52
C ILE A 126 8.96 -53.58 -37.51
N ARG A 127 10.19 -53.23 -37.16
CA ARG A 127 11.30 -54.17 -36.95
C ARG A 127 12.06 -53.80 -35.68
N ARG A 128 12.62 -54.79 -34.99
CA ARG A 128 13.54 -54.53 -33.87
C ARG A 128 14.80 -53.84 -34.42
N PHE A 129 15.18 -52.70 -33.85
CA PHE A 129 16.37 -51.95 -34.25
C PHE A 129 17.51 -52.10 -33.24
N ASP A 130 17.20 -52.07 -31.94
CA ASP A 130 18.17 -52.19 -30.85
C ASP A 130 17.57 -52.96 -29.65
N GLU A 131 18.37 -53.20 -28.60
CA GLU A 131 17.93 -53.83 -27.35
C GLU A 131 16.80 -53.07 -26.63
N LYS A 132 16.54 -51.81 -26.97
CA LYS A 132 15.49 -50.98 -26.34
C LYS A 132 14.48 -50.37 -27.31
N PHE A 133 14.71 -50.50 -28.62
CA PHE A 133 13.92 -49.76 -29.63
C PHE A 133 13.46 -50.65 -30.78
N TYR A 134 12.22 -50.43 -31.19
CA TYR A 134 11.72 -50.82 -32.50
C TYR A 134 11.81 -49.64 -33.46
N GLN A 135 12.02 -49.91 -34.73
CA GLN A 135 11.92 -48.92 -35.80
C GLN A 135 10.71 -49.27 -36.66
N GLY A 136 9.88 -48.27 -36.95
CA GLY A 136 8.76 -48.39 -37.88
C GLY A 136 8.65 -47.19 -38.82
N VAL A 137 7.70 -47.26 -39.73
CA VAL A 137 7.35 -46.18 -40.65
C VAL A 137 5.93 -45.72 -40.34
N ILE A 138 5.75 -44.42 -40.14
CA ILE A 138 4.44 -43.81 -39.90
C ILE A 138 3.60 -43.97 -41.18
N SER A 139 2.56 -44.79 -41.14
CA SER A 139 1.61 -44.94 -42.24
C SER A 139 0.59 -43.80 -42.24
N LYS A 140 0.15 -43.36 -41.05
CA LYS A 140 -0.81 -42.27 -40.88
C LYS A 140 -0.54 -41.50 -39.59
N ALA A 141 -0.62 -40.18 -39.63
CA ALA A 141 -0.53 -39.34 -38.43
C ALA A 141 -1.89 -38.73 -38.12
N HIS A 142 -2.52 -39.17 -37.03
CA HIS A 142 -3.81 -38.63 -36.56
C HIS A 142 -3.63 -37.39 -35.68
N PHE A 143 -2.54 -37.35 -34.92
CA PHE A 143 -2.16 -36.21 -34.08
C PHE A 143 -0.63 -36.16 -33.89
N GLY A 144 -0.07 -34.95 -33.86
CA GLY A 144 1.36 -34.70 -33.63
C GLY A 144 1.93 -33.63 -34.57
N ARG A 145 2.43 -32.52 -34.03
CA ARG A 145 2.83 -31.33 -34.80
C ARG A 145 4.00 -31.54 -35.75
N THR A 146 4.92 -32.40 -35.36
CA THR A 146 6.15 -32.72 -36.12
C THR A 146 6.06 -34.05 -36.85
N MET A 147 4.97 -34.81 -36.64
CA MET A 147 4.77 -36.12 -37.26
C MET A 147 4.34 -35.96 -38.72
N ARG A 148 4.92 -36.78 -39.59
CA ARG A 148 4.61 -36.80 -41.02
C ARG A 148 4.45 -38.24 -41.50
N GLU A 149 3.52 -38.45 -42.42
CA GLU A 149 3.37 -39.74 -43.10
C GLU A 149 4.65 -40.09 -43.86
N ASN A 150 4.93 -41.39 -43.95
CA ASN A 150 6.12 -41.96 -44.60
C ASN A 150 7.46 -41.53 -43.97
N THR A 151 7.48 -41.20 -42.68
CA THR A 151 8.73 -40.94 -41.93
C THR A 151 9.04 -42.07 -40.95
N TYR A 152 10.34 -42.24 -40.65
CA TYR A 152 10.79 -43.23 -39.68
C TYR A 152 10.51 -42.76 -38.26
N VAL A 153 10.13 -43.69 -37.39
CA VAL A 153 9.93 -43.47 -35.95
C VAL A 153 10.57 -44.60 -35.16
N TYR A 154 11.16 -44.26 -34.01
CA TYR A 154 11.58 -45.25 -33.03
C TYR A 154 10.50 -45.42 -31.95
N LEU A 155 10.15 -46.66 -31.63
CA LEU A 155 9.20 -46.99 -30.57
C LEU A 155 9.96 -47.60 -29.40
N ASN A 156 9.72 -47.08 -28.21
CA ASN A 156 10.30 -47.59 -26.98
C ASN A 156 9.57 -48.87 -26.53
N ASP A 157 10.30 -49.83 -25.93
CA ASP A 157 9.72 -51.02 -25.32
C ASP A 157 9.35 -50.82 -23.83
N ILE A 158 9.58 -49.61 -23.32
CA ILE A 158 9.19 -49.15 -22.00
C ILE A 158 8.27 -47.93 -22.08
N ASP A 159 7.38 -47.81 -21.09
CA ASP A 159 6.55 -46.64 -20.90
C ASP A 159 7.36 -45.44 -20.36
N LEU A 160 6.68 -44.31 -20.16
CA LEU A 160 7.25 -43.09 -19.58
C LEU A 160 7.86 -43.26 -18.17
N PHE A 161 7.44 -44.30 -17.43
CA PHE A 161 7.86 -44.58 -16.06
C PHE A 161 8.93 -45.68 -15.98
N GLY A 162 9.39 -46.19 -17.13
CA GLY A 162 10.40 -47.24 -17.23
C GLY A 162 9.85 -48.65 -17.01
N ASN A 163 8.54 -48.83 -17.00
CA ASN A 163 7.91 -50.15 -16.97
C ASN A 163 7.87 -50.74 -18.37
N ASN A 164 8.03 -52.06 -18.50
CA ASN A 164 7.88 -52.73 -19.77
C ASN A 164 6.41 -52.64 -20.23
N ILE A 165 6.17 -52.22 -21.47
CA ILE A 165 4.82 -52.07 -22.03
C ILE A 165 4.06 -53.40 -22.15
N GLY A 166 4.75 -54.54 -21.99
CA GLY A 166 4.15 -55.87 -21.99
C GLY A 166 3.60 -56.29 -23.35
N TYR A 167 4.04 -55.63 -24.43
CA TYR A 167 3.55 -55.83 -25.79
C TYR A 167 4.72 -55.99 -26.77
N ASP A 168 4.78 -57.13 -27.45
CA ASP A 168 5.80 -57.41 -28.47
C ASP A 168 5.27 -57.05 -29.86
N PHE A 169 5.88 -56.05 -30.50
CA PHE A 169 5.53 -55.67 -31.86
C PHE A 169 5.96 -56.76 -32.86
N LEU A 170 4.99 -57.27 -33.63
CA LEU A 170 5.21 -58.29 -34.66
C LEU A 170 5.59 -57.63 -36.00
N GLY A 171 6.56 -58.22 -36.68
CA GLY A 171 6.97 -57.77 -38.01
C GLY A 171 5.85 -57.95 -39.04
N GLY A 172 5.59 -56.93 -39.85
CA GLY A 172 4.57 -56.94 -40.90
C GLY A 172 3.17 -56.51 -40.46
N HIS A 173 2.96 -56.25 -39.17
CA HIS A 173 1.71 -55.71 -38.64
C HIS A 173 1.72 -54.18 -38.66
N THR A 174 0.51 -53.60 -38.59
CA THR A 174 0.26 -52.16 -38.45
C THR A 174 -0.42 -51.88 -37.13
N TYR A 175 0.12 -50.92 -36.38
CA TYR A 175 -0.34 -50.59 -35.02
C TYR A 175 -0.76 -49.14 -34.91
N LEU A 176 -1.88 -48.88 -34.23
CA LEU A 176 -2.23 -47.56 -33.73
C LEU A 176 -1.56 -47.37 -32.37
N ILE A 177 -0.80 -46.29 -32.22
CA ILE A 177 -0.01 -45.98 -31.03
C ILE A 177 -0.34 -44.58 -30.55
N ILE A 178 -0.69 -44.48 -29.26
CA ILE A 178 -0.70 -43.23 -28.51
C ILE A 178 0.55 -43.24 -27.63
N GLY A 179 1.33 -42.17 -27.68
CA GLY A 179 2.55 -42.09 -26.90
C GLY A 179 3.12 -40.70 -26.80
N SER A 180 4.08 -40.55 -25.90
CA SER A 180 4.82 -39.31 -25.73
C SER A 180 6.03 -39.26 -26.66
N LEU A 181 6.21 -38.14 -27.32
CA LEU A 181 7.37 -37.79 -28.13
C LEU A 181 8.56 -37.40 -27.25
N SER A 182 9.72 -37.94 -27.57
CA SER A 182 11.00 -37.51 -27.04
C SER A 182 12.00 -37.28 -28.17
N ASN A 183 12.84 -36.26 -28.02
CA ASN A 183 13.88 -35.95 -28.99
C ASN A 183 15.03 -36.95 -28.86
N GLY A 184 15.26 -37.74 -29.91
CA GLY A 184 16.42 -38.62 -30.00
C GLY A 184 17.71 -37.85 -30.31
N LYS A 185 18.87 -38.53 -30.19
CA LYS A 185 20.18 -37.99 -30.63
C LYS A 185 20.27 -37.81 -32.15
N ASN A 186 19.38 -38.47 -32.89
CA ASN A 186 19.23 -38.39 -34.35
C ASN A 186 17.92 -37.67 -34.69
N PRO A 187 17.75 -37.12 -35.91
CA PRO A 187 16.51 -36.43 -36.31
C PRO A 187 15.26 -37.33 -36.40
N THR A 188 15.38 -38.61 -36.01
CA THR A 188 14.26 -39.56 -35.96
C THR A 188 13.55 -39.44 -34.60
N PRO A 189 12.24 -39.18 -34.56
CA PRO A 189 11.48 -39.06 -33.32
C PRO A 189 11.43 -40.40 -32.57
N ILE A 190 11.50 -40.33 -31.24
CA ILE A 190 11.30 -41.49 -30.35
C ILE A 190 9.93 -41.34 -29.69
N VAL A 191 9.08 -42.35 -29.81
CA VAL A 191 7.75 -42.41 -29.21
C VAL A 191 7.75 -43.48 -28.13
N SER A 192 7.47 -43.07 -26.91
CA SER A 192 7.22 -44.00 -25.79
C SER A 192 5.71 -44.22 -25.67
N PRO A 193 5.20 -45.44 -25.90
CA PRO A 193 3.77 -45.71 -25.78
C PRO A 193 3.26 -45.43 -24.37
N GLY A 194 2.11 -44.77 -24.27
CA GLY A 194 1.52 -44.39 -22.99
C GLY A 194 0.41 -43.36 -23.15
N LEU A 195 -0.43 -43.28 -22.12
CA LEU A 195 -1.53 -42.32 -22.07
C LEU A 195 -1.19 -41.12 -21.19
N PRO A 196 -1.71 -39.93 -21.52
CA PRO A 196 -1.81 -38.84 -20.56
C PRO A 196 -2.56 -39.27 -19.29
N SER A 197 -2.14 -38.72 -18.15
CA SER A 197 -2.79 -38.94 -16.85
C SER A 197 -4.28 -38.57 -16.90
N GLY A 198 -5.15 -39.47 -16.43
CA GLY A 198 -6.61 -39.29 -16.37
C GLY A 198 -7.39 -39.81 -17.60
N LEU A 199 -6.70 -40.35 -18.61
CA LEU A 199 -7.31 -41.08 -19.75
C LEU A 199 -7.33 -42.60 -19.54
N GLU A 200 -7.37 -43.05 -18.30
CA GLU A 200 -7.44 -44.46 -17.94
C GLU A 200 -8.68 -45.14 -18.56
N GLY A 201 -8.46 -46.27 -19.24
CA GLY A 201 -9.52 -47.03 -19.92
C GLY A 201 -9.44 -47.04 -21.45
N PHE A 202 -8.55 -46.26 -22.07
CA PHE A 202 -8.23 -46.39 -23.50
C PHE A 202 -7.06 -47.36 -23.72
N ARG A 203 -7.03 -48.08 -24.85
CA ARG A 203 -5.84 -48.80 -25.29
C ARG A 203 -4.90 -47.83 -26.03
N TYR A 204 -3.64 -47.78 -25.61
CA TYR A 204 -2.61 -46.93 -26.25
C TYR A 204 -1.75 -47.67 -27.28
N VAL A 205 -1.89 -49.00 -27.38
CA VAL A 205 -1.37 -49.81 -28.49
C VAL A 205 -2.51 -50.71 -28.97
N VAL A 206 -2.85 -50.61 -30.26
CA VAL A 206 -3.88 -51.44 -30.90
C VAL A 206 -3.31 -52.01 -32.19
N ASP A 207 -3.42 -53.33 -32.38
CA ASP A 207 -3.03 -54.01 -33.61
C ASP A 207 -4.17 -53.94 -34.64
N LEU A 208 -4.03 -53.06 -35.63
CA LEU A 208 -5.01 -52.86 -36.68
C LEU A 208 -5.01 -54.01 -37.71
N THR A 209 -3.98 -54.86 -37.73
CA THR A 209 -3.91 -56.02 -38.63
C THR A 209 -4.74 -57.18 -38.10
N THR A 210 -4.75 -57.34 -36.78
CA THR A 210 -5.57 -58.35 -36.09
C THR A 210 -7.02 -57.87 -35.91
N GLU A 211 -7.24 -56.56 -35.76
CA GLU A 211 -8.56 -55.93 -35.62
C GLU A 211 -8.84 -54.91 -36.77
N PRO A 212 -9.06 -55.36 -38.02
CA PRO A 212 -9.22 -54.46 -39.18
C PRO A 212 -10.48 -53.59 -39.11
N GLU A 213 -11.51 -54.02 -38.37
CA GLU A 213 -12.76 -53.28 -38.14
C GLU A 213 -12.73 -52.47 -36.84
N PHE A 214 -11.55 -52.21 -36.26
CA PHE A 214 -11.42 -51.49 -34.98
C PHE A 214 -12.17 -50.15 -34.99
N PHE A 215 -11.96 -49.31 -36.01
CA PHE A 215 -12.57 -47.98 -36.12
C PHE A 215 -14.10 -47.97 -36.28
N THR A 216 -14.70 -49.10 -36.66
CA THR A 216 -16.16 -49.24 -36.77
C THR A 216 -16.81 -49.79 -35.51
N ASN A 217 -16.02 -50.37 -34.59
CA ASN A 217 -16.51 -50.87 -33.31
C ASN A 217 -16.74 -49.73 -32.30
N GLU A 218 -17.51 -50.00 -31.24
CA GLU A 218 -17.80 -49.01 -30.19
C GLU A 218 -16.52 -48.39 -29.58
N GLU A 219 -15.46 -49.20 -29.41
CA GLU A 219 -14.17 -48.73 -28.91
C GLU A 219 -13.44 -47.83 -29.91
N GLY A 220 -13.43 -48.17 -31.20
CA GLY A 220 -12.82 -47.34 -32.23
C GLY A 220 -13.56 -46.03 -32.45
N ILE A 221 -14.90 -46.00 -32.31
CA ILE A 221 -15.67 -44.75 -32.32
C ILE A 221 -15.26 -43.85 -31.16
N LYS A 222 -15.04 -44.41 -29.96
CA LYS A 222 -14.50 -43.65 -28.81
C LYS A 222 -13.08 -43.15 -29.08
N MET A 223 -12.24 -43.96 -29.74
CA MET A 223 -10.88 -43.56 -30.14
C MET A 223 -10.88 -42.42 -31.16
N LEU A 224 -11.79 -42.45 -32.15
CA LEU A 224 -11.93 -41.36 -33.11
C LEU A 224 -12.36 -40.05 -32.45
N LYS A 225 -13.28 -40.11 -31.48
CA LYS A 225 -13.66 -38.94 -30.66
C LYS A 225 -12.48 -38.43 -29.83
N LEU A 226 -11.64 -39.32 -29.32
CA LEU A 226 -10.42 -38.94 -28.60
C LEU A 226 -9.45 -38.20 -29.52
N ILE A 227 -9.22 -38.71 -30.74
CA ILE A 227 -8.38 -38.08 -31.75
C ILE A 227 -8.91 -36.67 -32.11
N GLU A 228 -10.22 -36.52 -32.26
CA GLU A 228 -10.85 -35.23 -32.50
C GLU A 228 -10.62 -34.27 -31.32
N ALA A 229 -10.86 -34.72 -30.09
CA ALA A 229 -10.65 -33.93 -28.88
C ALA A 229 -9.18 -33.46 -28.74
N PHE A 230 -8.20 -34.31 -29.03
CA PHE A 230 -6.78 -33.92 -29.05
C PHE A 230 -6.53 -32.78 -30.05
N ASN A 231 -7.07 -32.89 -31.26
CA ASN A 231 -6.90 -31.87 -32.30
C ASN A 231 -7.58 -30.55 -31.93
N VAL A 232 -8.75 -30.58 -31.29
CA VAL A 232 -9.44 -29.35 -30.90
C VAL A 232 -8.75 -28.69 -29.71
N VAL A 233 -8.49 -29.43 -28.63
CA VAL A 233 -7.87 -28.87 -27.41
C VAL A 233 -6.49 -28.29 -27.70
N ASP A 234 -5.66 -28.96 -28.52
CA ASP A 234 -4.34 -28.44 -28.91
C ASP A 234 -4.40 -27.11 -29.68
N ARG A 235 -5.48 -26.88 -30.43
CA ARG A 235 -5.65 -25.67 -31.25
C ARG A 235 -6.47 -24.58 -30.56
N SER A 236 -7.01 -24.86 -29.38
CA SER A 236 -7.91 -23.94 -28.70
C SER A 236 -7.15 -22.91 -27.87
N LEU A 237 -7.63 -21.68 -27.89
CA LEU A 237 -7.01 -20.56 -27.20
C LEU A 237 -7.49 -20.50 -25.74
N PRO A 238 -6.60 -20.29 -24.76
CA PRO A 238 -7.00 -20.13 -23.37
C PRO A 238 -7.88 -18.88 -23.18
N VAL A 239 -9.00 -19.08 -22.51
CA VAL A 239 -9.98 -18.05 -22.15
C VAL A 239 -10.05 -17.92 -20.65
N THR A 240 -9.89 -16.70 -20.13
CA THR A 240 -10.10 -16.39 -18.72
C THR A 240 -11.34 -15.54 -18.56
N MET A 241 -12.33 -16.12 -17.89
CA MET A 241 -13.54 -15.45 -17.46
C MET A 241 -13.28 -14.73 -16.14
N VAL A 242 -13.58 -13.44 -16.07
CA VAL A 242 -13.37 -12.62 -14.87
C VAL A 242 -14.68 -11.97 -14.45
N SER A 243 -14.97 -11.91 -13.15
CA SER A 243 -16.11 -11.10 -12.64
C SER A 243 -15.73 -9.64 -12.38
N SER A 244 -14.43 -9.32 -12.32
CA SER A 244 -13.92 -7.94 -12.33
C SER A 244 -12.52 -7.90 -12.90
N LEU A 245 -12.37 -7.22 -14.04
CA LEU A 245 -11.05 -7.07 -14.67
C LEU A 245 -10.09 -6.30 -13.77
N LYS A 246 -10.57 -5.28 -13.04
CA LYS A 246 -9.75 -4.42 -12.17
C LYS A 246 -9.12 -5.17 -11.00
N ALA A 247 -9.77 -6.23 -10.52
CA ALA A 247 -9.26 -7.08 -9.45
C ALA A 247 -8.54 -8.34 -9.97
N SER A 248 -8.31 -8.44 -11.29
CA SER A 248 -7.51 -9.51 -11.87
C SER A 248 -6.02 -9.20 -11.75
N GLU A 249 -5.22 -10.23 -11.49
CA GLU A 249 -3.78 -10.11 -11.21
C GLU A 249 -3.01 -9.44 -12.34
N THR A 250 -3.22 -9.86 -13.57
CA THR A 250 -2.53 -9.29 -14.74
C THR A 250 -2.86 -7.82 -14.93
N TYR A 251 -4.08 -7.39 -14.60
CA TYR A 251 -4.50 -6.00 -14.69
C TYR A 251 -3.91 -5.16 -13.56
N PHE A 252 -4.10 -5.54 -12.28
CA PHE A 252 -3.57 -4.72 -11.18
C PHE A 252 -2.04 -4.76 -11.11
N ASN A 253 -1.37 -5.82 -11.57
CA ASN A 253 0.10 -5.81 -11.71
C ASN A 253 0.59 -5.09 -12.98
N ARG A 254 -0.29 -4.39 -13.71
CA ARG A 254 0.02 -3.66 -14.96
C ARG A 254 0.72 -4.53 -16.03
N GLN A 255 0.49 -5.83 -16.01
CA GLN A 255 0.99 -6.79 -17.02
C GLN A 255 0.06 -6.82 -18.24
N MET A 256 -1.24 -6.56 -18.03
CA MET A 256 -2.24 -6.39 -19.08
C MET A 256 -2.53 -4.90 -19.27
N ILE A 257 -2.02 -4.33 -20.36
CA ILE A 257 -2.25 -2.92 -20.73
C ILE A 257 -3.09 -2.90 -22.00
N ILE A 258 -4.34 -2.45 -21.89
CA ILE A 258 -5.23 -2.26 -23.03
C ILE A 258 -4.74 -1.03 -23.82
N ARG A 259 -4.28 -1.25 -25.05
CA ARG A 259 -3.79 -0.19 -25.95
C ARG A 259 -4.90 0.39 -26.79
N GLU A 260 -5.80 -0.48 -27.22
CA GLU A 260 -6.85 -0.21 -28.17
C GLU A 260 -8.19 -0.64 -27.57
N GLY A 261 -9.20 0.22 -27.69
CA GLY A 261 -10.54 -0.04 -27.17
C GLY A 261 -10.71 0.35 -25.71
N ARG A 262 -11.43 -0.47 -24.95
CA ARG A 262 -11.82 -0.20 -23.57
C ARG A 262 -11.88 -1.46 -22.72
N GLU A 263 -12.03 -1.26 -21.42
CA GLU A 263 -12.38 -2.29 -20.45
C GLU A 263 -13.84 -2.72 -20.59
N PHE A 264 -14.19 -3.81 -19.89
CA PHE A 264 -15.58 -4.24 -19.73
C PHE A 264 -16.38 -3.22 -18.92
N LEU A 265 -17.59 -2.94 -19.37
CA LEU A 265 -18.54 -2.10 -18.68
C LEU A 265 -19.27 -2.91 -17.58
N PRO A 266 -19.75 -2.28 -16.50
CA PRO A 266 -20.50 -2.97 -15.45
C PRO A 266 -21.69 -3.79 -15.97
N GLU A 267 -22.39 -3.29 -17.00
CA GLU A 267 -23.56 -3.94 -17.60
C GLU A 267 -23.19 -5.20 -18.41
N GLU A 268 -21.93 -5.34 -18.84
CA GLU A 268 -21.43 -6.49 -19.60
C GLU A 268 -21.09 -7.68 -18.69
N TYR A 269 -21.06 -7.47 -17.37
CA TYR A 269 -20.98 -8.53 -16.38
C TYR A 269 -22.37 -9.08 -15.99
N GLU A 270 -23.45 -8.38 -16.34
CA GLU A 270 -24.81 -8.84 -16.10
C GLU A 270 -25.22 -9.92 -17.11
N GLU A 271 -26.07 -10.84 -16.68
CA GLU A 271 -26.50 -11.99 -17.47
C GLU A 271 -27.17 -11.55 -18.78
N GLY A 272 -26.72 -12.13 -19.89
CA GLY A 272 -27.24 -11.88 -21.23
C GLY A 272 -26.46 -10.85 -22.05
N ASN A 273 -25.54 -10.10 -21.43
CA ASN A 273 -24.68 -9.10 -22.11
C ASN A 273 -23.20 -9.51 -22.18
N ASN A 274 -22.85 -10.74 -21.80
CA ASN A 274 -21.48 -11.23 -21.67
C ASN A 274 -20.77 -11.53 -23.01
N ASN A 275 -21.40 -11.24 -24.16
CA ASN A 275 -20.86 -11.54 -25.50
C ASN A 275 -19.82 -10.51 -25.97
N VAL A 276 -18.91 -10.13 -25.07
CA VAL A 276 -17.81 -9.22 -25.34
C VAL A 276 -16.49 -9.82 -24.88
N ILE A 277 -15.41 -9.55 -25.60
CA ILE A 277 -14.08 -10.10 -25.31
C ILE A 277 -13.00 -9.03 -25.42
N ILE A 278 -11.91 -9.28 -24.69
CA ILE A 278 -10.65 -8.57 -24.81
C ILE A 278 -9.58 -9.58 -25.22
N VAL A 279 -8.88 -9.31 -26.32
CA VAL A 279 -7.93 -10.26 -26.92
C VAL A 279 -6.50 -9.74 -26.86
N SER A 280 -5.53 -10.65 -26.88
CA SER A 280 -4.13 -10.27 -27.02
C SER A 280 -3.88 -9.67 -28.41
N LYS A 281 -2.87 -8.80 -28.51
CA LYS A 281 -2.46 -8.25 -29.81
C LYS A 281 -2.06 -9.32 -30.81
N THR A 282 -1.43 -10.43 -30.38
CA THR A 282 -1.10 -11.53 -31.30
C THR A 282 -2.36 -12.19 -31.89
N ILE A 283 -3.42 -12.37 -31.11
CA ILE A 283 -4.69 -12.90 -31.62
C ILE A 283 -5.29 -11.90 -32.60
N ALA A 284 -5.37 -10.62 -32.22
CA ALA A 284 -5.91 -9.57 -33.09
C ALA A 284 -5.17 -9.49 -34.42
N ASP A 285 -3.83 -9.46 -34.41
CA ASP A 285 -3.00 -9.39 -35.61
C ASP A 285 -3.14 -10.65 -36.49
N PHE A 286 -3.21 -11.84 -35.89
CA PHE A 286 -3.28 -13.10 -36.63
C PHE A 286 -4.63 -13.29 -37.35
N TYR A 287 -5.72 -12.91 -36.70
CA TYR A 287 -7.06 -13.00 -37.25
C TYR A 287 -7.51 -11.72 -37.98
N GLU A 288 -6.65 -10.70 -38.04
CA GLU A 288 -6.93 -9.39 -38.67
C GLU A 288 -8.16 -8.69 -38.04
N LEU A 289 -8.26 -8.74 -36.71
CA LEU A 289 -9.40 -8.24 -35.95
C LEU A 289 -9.12 -6.86 -35.34
N GLY A 290 -10.07 -5.94 -35.48
CA GLY A 290 -10.08 -4.62 -34.85
C GLY A 290 -11.12 -4.48 -33.73
N ILE A 291 -11.15 -3.31 -33.11
CA ILE A 291 -12.18 -2.98 -32.11
C ILE A 291 -13.55 -2.92 -32.78
N GLY A 292 -14.52 -3.62 -32.22
CA GLY A 292 -15.90 -3.65 -32.70
C GLY A 292 -16.22 -4.78 -33.65
N ASP A 293 -15.19 -5.50 -34.13
CA ASP A 293 -15.35 -6.70 -34.92
C ASP A 293 -15.84 -7.86 -34.05
N ASN A 294 -16.41 -8.86 -34.72
CA ASN A 294 -16.96 -10.04 -34.09
C ASN A 294 -16.15 -11.28 -34.47
N ILE A 295 -16.07 -12.23 -33.54
CA ILE A 295 -15.47 -13.54 -33.77
C ILE A 295 -16.37 -14.63 -33.19
N ASN A 296 -16.60 -15.70 -33.96
CA ASN A 296 -17.32 -16.87 -33.47
C ASN A 296 -16.38 -17.75 -32.63
N LEU A 297 -16.70 -17.95 -31.36
CA LEU A 297 -15.91 -18.77 -30.44
C LEU A 297 -16.74 -19.98 -30.01
N LYS A 298 -16.15 -21.17 -30.16
CA LYS A 298 -16.69 -22.41 -29.60
C LYS A 298 -15.99 -22.72 -28.30
N LEU A 299 -16.65 -22.41 -27.20
CA LEU A 299 -16.12 -22.53 -25.85
C LEU A 299 -16.38 -23.92 -25.30
N HIS A 300 -15.35 -24.50 -24.70
CA HIS A 300 -15.46 -25.69 -23.88
C HIS A 300 -14.69 -25.50 -22.57
N TYR A 301 -15.24 -26.06 -21.50
CA TYR A 301 -14.64 -26.03 -20.18
C TYR A 301 -14.73 -27.40 -19.54
N ALA A 302 -13.85 -27.63 -18.58
CA ALA A 302 -13.85 -28.83 -17.76
C ALA A 302 -14.36 -28.49 -16.37
N LYS A 303 -15.31 -29.27 -15.83
CA LYS A 303 -15.89 -29.03 -14.50
C LYS A 303 -14.84 -28.99 -13.39
N LYS A 304 -13.92 -29.97 -13.36
CA LYS A 304 -12.78 -29.99 -12.44
C LYS A 304 -11.68 -29.03 -12.89
N GLY A 305 -11.31 -29.06 -14.18
CA GLY A 305 -10.31 -28.15 -14.75
C GLY A 305 -8.91 -28.31 -14.15
N THR A 306 -8.62 -29.45 -13.51
CA THR A 306 -7.36 -29.70 -12.79
C THR A 306 -6.29 -30.33 -13.68
N GLY A 307 -6.69 -30.98 -14.77
CA GLY A 307 -5.78 -31.65 -15.70
C GLY A 307 -6.27 -31.64 -17.15
N LEU A 308 -5.34 -31.90 -18.07
CA LEU A 308 -5.60 -31.96 -19.51
C LEU A 308 -6.70 -32.99 -19.86
N SER A 309 -6.71 -34.13 -19.17
CA SER A 309 -7.68 -35.21 -19.39
C SER A 309 -9.13 -34.78 -19.19
N ASP A 310 -9.40 -33.84 -18.29
CA ASP A 310 -10.74 -33.32 -18.04
C ASP A 310 -11.31 -32.61 -19.28
N PHE A 311 -10.46 -32.00 -20.11
CA PHE A 311 -10.87 -31.32 -21.34
C PHE A 311 -11.03 -32.28 -22.52
N ILE A 312 -10.48 -33.49 -22.44
CA ILE A 312 -10.39 -34.44 -23.57
C ILE A 312 -11.42 -35.57 -23.46
N ARG A 313 -11.60 -36.14 -22.26
CA ARG A 313 -12.36 -37.39 -22.06
C ARG A 313 -13.85 -37.25 -22.42
N GLU A 314 -14.45 -36.12 -22.07
CA GLU A 314 -15.85 -35.78 -22.34
C GLU A 314 -15.94 -34.46 -23.11
N TYR A 315 -15.05 -34.30 -24.09
CA TYR A 315 -14.96 -33.09 -24.90
C TYR A 315 -16.29 -32.76 -25.60
N THR A 316 -16.90 -31.64 -25.21
CA THR A 316 -18.12 -31.08 -25.81
C THR A 316 -18.07 -29.55 -25.78
N PHE A 317 -18.64 -28.91 -26.80
CA PHE A 317 -18.79 -27.46 -26.80
C PHE A 317 -19.91 -27.05 -25.84
N ALA A 318 -19.57 -26.28 -24.82
CA ALA A 318 -20.51 -25.79 -23.83
C ALA A 318 -21.32 -24.59 -24.35
N ASN A 319 -20.67 -23.72 -25.12
CA ASN A 319 -21.31 -22.55 -25.72
C ASN A 319 -20.66 -22.22 -27.07
N GLU A 320 -21.48 -21.88 -28.06
CA GLU A 320 -21.06 -21.36 -29.35
C GLU A 320 -21.80 -20.05 -29.60
N ALA A 321 -21.06 -18.95 -29.66
CA ALA A 321 -21.62 -17.63 -29.83
C ALA A 321 -20.65 -16.68 -30.55
N GLU A 322 -21.23 -15.63 -31.10
CA GLU A 322 -20.49 -14.52 -31.70
C GLU A 322 -20.14 -13.50 -30.61
N TYR A 323 -18.84 -13.23 -30.45
CA TYR A 323 -18.30 -12.34 -29.43
C TYR A 323 -17.72 -11.07 -30.05
N LYS A 324 -18.09 -9.92 -29.49
CA LYS A 324 -17.59 -8.62 -29.95
C LYS A 324 -16.30 -8.23 -29.25
N ILE A 325 -15.31 -7.75 -30.00
CA ILE A 325 -14.04 -7.30 -29.47
C ILE A 325 -14.18 -5.87 -28.97
N VAL A 326 -14.00 -5.67 -27.66
CA VAL A 326 -14.09 -4.34 -27.03
C VAL A 326 -12.74 -3.77 -26.64
N GLY A 327 -11.70 -4.60 -26.58
CA GLY A 327 -10.34 -4.16 -26.28
C GLY A 327 -9.26 -5.11 -26.77
N ILE A 328 -8.07 -4.57 -27.02
CA ILE A 328 -6.87 -5.31 -27.40
C ILE A 328 -5.73 -4.90 -26.46
N PHE A 329 -5.09 -5.88 -25.83
CA PHE A 329 -4.01 -5.65 -24.89
C PHE A 329 -2.63 -6.02 -25.45
N GLU A 330 -1.60 -5.31 -24.98
CA GLU A 330 -0.21 -5.56 -25.36
C GLU A 330 0.25 -6.96 -24.93
N ASN A 331 1.00 -7.65 -25.79
CA ASN A 331 1.46 -8.99 -25.48
C ASN A 331 2.53 -8.98 -24.39
N ASN A 332 2.33 -9.83 -23.38
CA ASN A 332 3.40 -10.35 -22.52
C ASN A 332 3.70 -11.80 -22.95
N GLU A 333 4.89 -12.33 -22.67
CA GLU A 333 5.26 -13.71 -23.01
C GLU A 333 4.24 -14.73 -22.49
N ALA A 334 3.77 -14.57 -21.25
CA ALA A 334 2.80 -15.47 -20.62
C ALA A 334 1.37 -15.35 -21.18
N GLU A 335 1.01 -14.23 -21.80
CA GLU A 335 -0.39 -13.87 -22.11
C GLU A 335 -0.62 -13.72 -23.63
N ARG A 336 0.37 -14.13 -24.44
CA ARG A 336 0.39 -13.92 -25.89
C ARG A 336 -0.82 -14.49 -26.62
N TYR A 337 -1.40 -15.59 -26.14
CA TYR A 337 -2.52 -16.29 -26.81
C TYR A 337 -3.80 -16.30 -25.97
N LYS A 338 -3.99 -15.31 -25.11
CA LYS A 338 -5.10 -15.31 -24.15
C LYS A 338 -6.25 -14.41 -24.53
N ILE A 339 -7.45 -14.88 -24.23
CA ILE A 339 -8.71 -14.14 -24.37
C ILE A 339 -9.28 -13.89 -22.97
N TYR A 340 -9.72 -12.67 -22.70
CA TYR A 340 -10.47 -12.31 -21.51
C TYR A 340 -11.95 -12.10 -21.86
N MET A 341 -12.84 -12.53 -20.97
CA MET A 341 -14.27 -12.29 -21.11
C MET A 341 -14.95 -12.08 -19.75
N PRO A 342 -16.11 -11.42 -19.69
CA PRO A 342 -16.92 -11.36 -18.48
C PRO A 342 -17.34 -12.77 -18.05
N LYS A 343 -17.34 -13.04 -16.74
CA LYS A 343 -17.82 -14.30 -16.20
C LYS A 343 -19.30 -14.49 -16.56
N ALA A 344 -19.61 -15.60 -17.23
CA ALA A 344 -20.96 -15.94 -17.66
C ALA A 344 -21.63 -16.92 -16.69
N SER A 345 -22.97 -16.98 -16.68
CA SER A 345 -23.75 -17.85 -15.80
C SER A 345 -23.74 -19.32 -16.20
N TRP A 346 -23.53 -19.63 -17.48
CA TRP A 346 -23.53 -20.99 -18.01
C TRP A 346 -22.31 -21.83 -17.61
N ILE A 347 -21.28 -21.23 -17.00
CA ILE A 347 -20.08 -21.95 -16.55
C ILE A 347 -20.15 -22.27 -15.05
N GLU A 348 -20.39 -23.54 -14.74
CA GLU A 348 -20.34 -24.09 -13.39
C GLU A 348 -19.08 -24.94 -13.22
N GLN A 349 -17.98 -24.28 -12.87
CA GLN A 349 -16.66 -24.90 -12.66
C GLN A 349 -16.33 -24.97 -11.16
N ASP A 350 -15.75 -26.09 -10.74
CA ASP A 350 -15.17 -26.25 -9.41
C ASP A 350 -13.88 -25.43 -9.31
N PHE A 351 -13.43 -25.11 -8.10
CA PHE A 351 -12.18 -24.36 -7.93
C PHE A 351 -10.98 -25.24 -8.32
N SER A 352 -10.27 -24.82 -9.37
CA SER A 352 -9.09 -25.51 -9.92
C SER A 352 -7.77 -24.79 -9.59
N SER A 353 -7.81 -23.79 -8.71
CA SER A 353 -6.69 -22.98 -8.26
C SER A 353 -6.80 -22.75 -6.75
N PRO A 354 -5.67 -22.67 -6.01
CA PRO A 354 -5.70 -22.27 -4.60
C PRO A 354 -6.22 -20.85 -4.41
N VAL A 355 -6.20 -20.01 -5.46
CA VAL A 355 -6.75 -18.66 -5.43
C VAL A 355 -8.27 -18.72 -5.55
N LEU A 356 -8.98 -18.41 -4.47
CA LEU A 356 -10.44 -18.51 -4.43
C LEU A 356 -11.11 -17.25 -4.99
N ALA A 357 -10.69 -16.08 -4.51
CA ALA A 357 -11.26 -14.80 -4.91
C ALA A 357 -10.33 -13.63 -4.60
N ARG A 358 -10.45 -12.57 -5.39
CA ARG A 358 -9.72 -11.32 -5.24
C ARG A 358 -10.69 -10.17 -5.00
N TYR A 359 -10.50 -9.45 -3.90
CA TYR A 359 -11.34 -8.35 -3.48
C TYR A 359 -10.58 -7.05 -3.73
N HIS A 360 -11.07 -6.21 -4.62
CA HIS A 360 -10.55 -4.86 -4.79
C HIS A 360 -11.14 -3.97 -3.71
N ILE A 361 -10.27 -3.43 -2.85
CA ILE A 361 -10.64 -2.69 -1.65
C ILE A 361 -10.17 -1.25 -1.79
N LYS A 362 -10.90 -0.31 -1.17
CA LYS A 362 -10.43 1.06 -1.00
C LYS A 362 -9.04 1.09 -0.35
N ASN A 363 -8.15 1.88 -0.95
CA ASN A 363 -6.78 2.02 -0.47
C ASN A 363 -6.74 2.41 1.03
N GLY A 364 -5.81 1.79 1.77
CA GLY A 364 -5.67 1.99 3.22
C GLY A 364 -6.78 1.39 4.10
N LYS A 365 -7.66 0.54 3.56
CA LYS A 365 -8.73 -0.17 4.31
C LYS A 365 -8.58 -1.69 4.38
N SER A 366 -7.51 -2.25 3.80
CA SER A 366 -7.22 -3.69 3.81
C SER A 366 -7.28 -4.30 5.21
N ASP A 367 -6.61 -3.68 6.19
CA ASP A 367 -6.51 -4.24 7.55
C ASP A 367 -7.88 -4.30 8.24
N LYS A 368 -8.70 -3.26 8.07
CA LYS A 368 -10.07 -3.21 8.61
C LYS A 368 -10.96 -4.28 8.00
N TYR A 369 -10.85 -4.48 6.70
CA TYR A 369 -11.59 -5.52 5.99
C TYR A 369 -11.17 -6.91 6.49
N MET A 370 -9.87 -7.17 6.55
CA MET A 370 -9.33 -8.46 7.02
C MET A 370 -9.75 -8.76 8.46
N GLU A 371 -9.70 -7.77 9.36
CA GLU A 371 -10.18 -7.92 10.74
C GLU A 371 -11.69 -8.24 10.82
N ALA A 372 -12.50 -7.60 9.98
CA ALA A 372 -13.94 -7.81 9.94
C ALA A 372 -14.30 -9.21 9.41
N VAL A 373 -13.57 -9.69 8.40
CA VAL A 373 -13.88 -10.94 7.69
C VAL A 373 -13.21 -12.16 8.30
N ARG A 374 -12.08 -12.02 9.02
CA ARG A 374 -11.32 -13.13 9.62
C ARG A 374 -12.17 -14.09 10.47
N LYS A 375 -13.27 -13.62 11.06
CA LYS A 375 -14.20 -14.44 11.88
C LYS A 375 -15.00 -15.46 11.07
N TYR A 376 -15.14 -15.22 9.77
CA TYR A 376 -15.94 -16.06 8.87
C TYR A 376 -15.08 -17.00 8.03
N LEU A 377 -13.75 -16.82 8.01
CA LEU A 377 -12.85 -17.65 7.23
C LEU A 377 -12.66 -19.04 7.84
N LEU A 378 -12.42 -20.02 6.97
CA LEU A 378 -11.93 -21.33 7.38
C LEU A 378 -10.47 -21.23 7.86
N PRO A 379 -10.02 -22.10 8.78
CA PRO A 379 -8.62 -22.15 9.25
C PRO A 379 -7.58 -22.29 8.12
N GLU A 380 -7.96 -22.94 7.03
CA GLU A 380 -7.14 -23.19 5.85
C GLU A 380 -7.14 -22.04 4.85
N MET A 381 -7.76 -20.89 5.16
CA MET A 381 -7.74 -19.71 4.28
C MET A 381 -6.74 -18.66 4.76
N GLU A 382 -5.93 -18.16 3.84
CA GLU A 382 -4.99 -17.07 4.06
C GLU A 382 -5.33 -15.84 3.21
N PHE A 383 -5.03 -14.67 3.75
CA PHE A 383 -5.11 -13.41 3.03
C PHE A 383 -3.73 -13.01 2.50
N ILE A 384 -3.67 -12.64 1.22
CA ILE A 384 -2.52 -11.95 0.62
C ILE A 384 -2.96 -10.55 0.21
N VAL A 385 -2.20 -9.53 0.62
CA VAL A 385 -2.51 -8.12 0.33
C VAL A 385 -1.55 -7.58 -0.72
N TYR A 386 -2.11 -7.13 -1.84
CA TYR A 386 -1.43 -6.44 -2.92
C TYR A 386 -1.82 -4.96 -2.87
N ASP A 387 -1.07 -4.14 -2.13
CA ASP A 387 -1.31 -2.69 -2.01
C ASP A 387 -0.43 -1.84 -2.93
N GLN A 388 0.37 -2.50 -3.78
CA GLN A 388 1.36 -1.88 -4.68
C GLN A 388 2.38 -0.94 -4.01
N GLY A 389 2.56 -1.03 -2.68
CA GLY A 389 3.40 -0.12 -1.90
C GLY A 389 2.66 1.11 -1.36
N TYR A 390 1.33 1.17 -1.46
CA TYR A 390 0.51 2.27 -0.95
C TYR A 390 0.79 2.59 0.53
N GLN A 391 0.83 1.59 1.42
CA GLN A 391 1.07 1.86 2.84
C GLN A 391 2.46 2.47 3.08
N ALA A 392 3.48 1.99 2.35
CA ALA A 392 4.84 2.51 2.46
C ALA A 392 4.93 3.96 1.95
N ALA A 393 4.32 4.26 0.79
CA ALA A 393 4.34 5.58 0.16
C ALA A 393 3.51 6.62 0.95
N THR A 394 2.40 6.21 1.55
CA THR A 394 1.49 7.14 2.26
C THR A 394 1.87 7.40 3.70
N LYS A 395 2.67 6.53 4.35
CA LYS A 395 3.07 6.70 5.76
C LYS A 395 3.70 8.07 6.06
N PRO A 396 4.67 8.60 5.28
CA PRO A 396 5.19 9.96 5.46
C PRO A 396 4.11 11.05 5.32
N ILE A 397 3.17 10.86 4.40
CA ILE A 397 2.11 11.82 4.08
C ILE A 397 1.07 11.87 5.21
N VAL A 398 0.69 10.70 5.75
CA VAL A 398 -0.20 10.60 6.92
C VAL A 398 0.43 11.26 8.15
N GLU A 399 1.74 11.08 8.36
CA GLU A 399 2.45 11.77 9.45
C GLU A 399 2.50 13.29 9.24
N LEU A 400 2.76 13.74 8.01
CA LEU A 400 2.67 15.16 7.66
C LEU A 400 1.28 15.74 7.97
N LYS A 401 0.21 15.01 7.58
CA LYS A 401 -1.18 15.36 7.90
C LYS A 401 -1.40 15.43 9.42
N ASN A 402 -0.96 14.45 10.19
CA ASN A 402 -1.13 14.45 11.65
C ASN A 402 -0.43 15.63 12.32
N ILE A 403 0.80 15.96 11.91
CA ILE A 403 1.51 17.15 12.40
C ILE A 403 0.76 18.43 12.02
N SER A 404 0.25 18.51 10.79
CA SER A 404 -0.50 19.69 10.34
C SER A 404 -1.78 19.92 11.16
N VAL A 405 -2.55 18.88 11.46
CA VAL A 405 -3.74 18.94 12.31
C VAL A 405 -3.37 19.41 13.72
N LEU A 406 -2.29 18.87 14.27
CA LEU A 406 -1.82 19.25 15.60
C LEU A 406 -1.43 20.74 15.65
N ILE A 407 -0.69 21.24 14.66
CA ILE A 407 -0.35 22.68 14.55
C ILE A 407 -1.63 23.52 14.48
N LEU A 408 -2.63 23.08 13.71
CA LEU A 408 -3.90 23.78 13.53
C LEU A 408 -4.71 23.86 14.84
N VAL A 409 -4.84 22.75 15.56
CA VAL A 409 -5.54 22.71 16.85
C VAL A 409 -4.85 23.58 17.89
N LEU A 410 -3.53 23.49 18.01
CA LEU A 410 -2.77 24.24 19.01
C LEU A 410 -2.71 25.74 18.71
N SER A 411 -2.56 26.11 17.43
CA SER A 411 -2.64 27.51 17.00
C SER A 411 -4.05 28.05 17.16
N GLY A 412 -5.09 27.25 16.90
CA GLY A 412 -6.48 27.62 17.17
C GLY A 412 -6.75 27.93 18.65
N LEU A 413 -6.36 27.01 19.55
CA LEU A 413 -6.51 27.20 21.01
C LEU A 413 -5.74 28.43 21.51
N SER A 414 -4.48 28.57 21.08
CA SER A 414 -3.64 29.73 21.42
C SER A 414 -4.25 31.02 20.86
N GLY A 415 -4.77 30.99 19.64
CA GLY A 415 -5.43 32.12 18.99
C GLY A 415 -6.65 32.61 19.73
N ILE A 416 -7.50 31.70 20.20
CA ILE A 416 -8.66 32.06 21.02
C ILE A 416 -8.19 32.79 22.29
N ALA A 417 -7.18 32.27 23.00
CA ALA A 417 -6.64 32.91 24.20
C ALA A 417 -6.06 34.32 23.89
N ILE A 418 -5.33 34.45 22.78
CA ILE A 418 -4.77 35.72 22.30
C ILE A 418 -5.86 36.73 21.97
N ILE A 419 -6.91 36.31 21.24
CA ILE A 419 -8.03 37.16 20.84
C ILE A 419 -8.85 37.59 22.07
N LEU A 420 -9.09 36.68 23.02
CA LEU A 420 -9.75 36.98 24.30
C LEU A 420 -8.96 38.02 25.08
N LEU A 421 -7.65 37.84 25.21
CA LEU A 421 -6.76 38.77 25.90
C LEU A 421 -6.71 40.13 25.20
N PHE A 422 -6.55 40.13 23.88
CA PHE A 422 -6.59 41.35 23.07
C PHE A 422 -7.90 42.10 23.27
N SER A 423 -9.03 41.42 23.17
CA SER A 423 -10.37 41.99 23.34
C SER A 423 -10.55 42.57 24.74
N TYR A 424 -10.18 41.83 25.77
CA TYR A 424 -10.24 42.27 27.16
C TYR A 424 -9.42 43.55 27.38
N LEU A 425 -8.15 43.58 26.97
CA LEU A 425 -7.27 44.73 27.18
C LEU A 425 -7.65 45.94 26.33
N TYR A 426 -8.09 45.70 25.10
CA TYR A 426 -8.51 46.77 24.19
C TYR A 426 -9.77 47.47 24.71
N VAL A 427 -10.78 46.70 25.14
CA VAL A 427 -12.05 47.28 25.61
C VAL A 427 -11.89 47.94 26.98
N ILE A 428 -11.16 47.35 27.93
CA ILE A 428 -10.91 47.98 29.25
C ILE A 428 -10.19 49.32 29.11
N LYS A 429 -9.18 49.40 28.23
CA LYS A 429 -8.45 50.65 28.04
C LYS A 429 -9.35 51.74 27.45
N GLN A 430 -10.34 51.36 26.65
CA GLN A 430 -11.29 52.30 26.06
C GLN A 430 -12.51 52.56 26.94
N LYS A 431 -12.61 51.94 28.13
CA LYS A 431 -13.75 52.07 29.04
C LYS A 431 -14.12 53.54 29.32
N ASP A 432 -13.16 54.38 29.67
CA ASP A 432 -13.41 55.79 29.97
C ASP A 432 -13.90 56.55 28.72
N THR A 433 -13.33 56.23 27.55
CA THR A 433 -13.76 56.79 26.26
C THR A 433 -15.17 56.34 25.89
N ILE A 434 -15.52 55.08 26.15
CA ILE A 434 -16.83 54.48 25.93
C ILE A 434 -17.87 55.17 26.82
N ILE A 435 -17.55 55.36 28.10
CA ILE A 435 -18.39 56.06 29.07
C ILE A 435 -18.60 57.51 28.64
N ASN A 436 -17.54 58.23 28.28
CA ASN A 436 -17.62 59.61 27.82
C ASN A 436 -18.46 59.74 26.54
N MET A 437 -18.33 58.80 25.59
CA MET A 437 -19.18 58.77 24.39
C MET A 437 -20.65 58.52 24.74
N LEU A 438 -20.94 57.62 25.67
CA LEU A 438 -22.31 57.34 26.10
C LEU A 438 -22.91 58.52 26.90
N SER A 439 -22.13 59.18 27.76
CA SER A 439 -22.59 60.34 28.54
C SER A 439 -22.80 61.60 27.69
N LEU A 440 -22.04 61.75 26.60
CA LEU A 440 -22.24 62.79 25.58
C LEU A 440 -23.36 62.47 24.58
N GLY A 441 -24.08 61.35 24.74
CA GLY A 441 -25.26 61.02 23.94
C GLY A 441 -24.98 60.34 22.59
N ALA A 442 -23.77 59.78 22.37
CA ALA A 442 -23.44 59.14 21.09
C ALA A 442 -24.31 57.91 20.75
N GLY A 443 -24.95 57.28 21.73
CA GLY A 443 -25.82 56.11 21.55
C GLY A 443 -25.07 54.77 21.38
N LYS A 444 -25.67 53.66 21.84
CA LYS A 444 -24.99 52.34 21.95
C LYS A 444 -24.40 51.83 20.63
N LYS A 445 -25.14 51.94 19.52
CA LYS A 445 -24.72 51.43 18.20
C LYS A 445 -23.45 52.13 17.68
N ARG A 446 -23.38 53.46 17.85
CA ARG A 446 -22.23 54.28 17.42
C ARG A 446 -20.99 53.98 18.27
N THR A 447 -21.14 53.79 19.57
CA THR A 447 -20.02 53.43 20.46
C THR A 447 -19.45 52.04 20.13
N ILE A 448 -20.31 51.04 19.86
CA ILE A 448 -19.88 49.71 19.43
C ILE A 448 -19.13 49.78 18.09
N ALA A 449 -19.69 50.49 17.11
CA ALA A 449 -19.06 50.65 15.79
C ALA A 449 -17.66 51.31 15.88
N TYR A 450 -17.47 52.28 16.77
CA TYR A 450 -16.18 52.93 16.98
C TYR A 450 -15.09 51.94 17.45
N ILE A 451 -15.41 51.08 18.42
CA ILE A 451 -14.48 50.10 18.98
C ILE A 451 -14.14 49.03 17.93
N LEU A 452 -15.15 48.54 17.22
CA LEU A 452 -15.00 47.52 16.18
C LEU A 452 -14.12 48.02 15.03
N TRP A 453 -14.37 49.23 14.50
CA TRP A 453 -13.56 49.76 13.41
C TRP A 453 -12.09 49.95 13.78
N GLY A 454 -11.77 50.33 15.02
CA GLY A 454 -10.37 50.46 15.44
C GLY A 454 -9.65 49.13 15.66
N SER A 455 -10.35 48.12 16.18
CA SER A 455 -9.76 46.80 16.43
C SER A 455 -9.63 45.99 15.15
N ILE A 456 -10.65 46.03 14.28
CA ILE A 456 -10.68 45.23 13.05
C ILE A 456 -9.59 45.65 12.06
N THR A 457 -9.24 46.94 11.97
CA THR A 457 -8.15 47.39 11.11
C THR A 457 -6.80 46.83 11.54
N LEU A 458 -6.58 46.68 12.86
CA LEU A 458 -5.35 46.11 13.39
C LEU A 458 -5.30 44.60 13.12
N VAL A 459 -6.40 43.89 13.41
CA VAL A 459 -6.53 42.45 13.18
C VAL A 459 -6.35 42.12 11.70
N LEU A 460 -6.99 42.90 10.81
CA LEU A 460 -6.90 42.73 9.36
C LEU A 460 -5.47 42.93 8.85
N LEU A 461 -4.78 44.01 9.24
CA LEU A 461 -3.40 44.23 8.80
C LEU A 461 -2.43 43.18 9.36
N ALA A 462 -2.59 42.81 10.63
CA ALA A 462 -1.75 41.80 11.28
C ALA A 462 -1.92 40.42 10.64
N SER A 463 -3.17 39.99 10.45
CA SER A 463 -3.49 38.70 9.82
C SER A 463 -3.09 38.68 8.35
N ALA A 464 -3.30 39.77 7.60
CA ALA A 464 -2.88 39.88 6.21
C ALA A 464 -1.36 39.73 6.06
N ILE A 465 -0.57 40.40 6.91
CA ILE A 465 0.90 40.29 6.88
C ILE A 465 1.35 38.88 7.27
N GLY A 466 0.78 38.27 8.31
CA GLY A 466 1.12 36.90 8.72
C GLY A 466 0.80 35.86 7.64
N ALA A 467 -0.37 35.98 7.02
CA ALA A 467 -0.83 35.14 5.92
C ALA A 467 0.04 35.29 4.66
N MET A 468 0.37 36.53 4.28
CA MET A 468 1.22 36.84 3.12
C MET A 468 2.64 36.29 3.32
N VAL A 469 3.24 36.52 4.49
CA VAL A 469 4.57 35.97 4.82
C VAL A 469 4.56 34.44 4.69
N THR A 470 3.53 33.77 5.20
CA THR A 470 3.40 32.30 5.09
C THR A 470 3.31 31.84 3.64
N SER A 471 2.49 32.51 2.82
CA SER A 471 2.29 32.11 1.43
C SER A 471 3.59 32.09 0.61
N GLY A 472 4.57 32.93 0.97
CA GLY A 472 5.86 32.99 0.28
C GLY A 472 6.81 31.81 0.54
N PHE A 473 6.72 31.13 1.70
CA PHE A 473 7.64 30.02 2.04
C PHE A 473 6.94 28.70 2.37
N LEU A 474 5.60 28.66 2.39
CA LEU A 474 4.83 27.46 2.77
C LEU A 474 5.19 26.23 1.93
N TYR A 475 5.39 26.43 0.62
CA TYR A 475 5.78 25.36 -0.30
C TYR A 475 7.13 24.76 0.11
N ASP A 476 8.17 25.58 0.25
CA ASP A 476 9.51 25.14 0.64
C ASP A 476 9.53 24.47 2.02
N LEU A 477 8.77 25.00 2.97
CA LEU A 477 8.65 24.40 4.31
C LEU A 477 8.00 23.03 4.25
N THR A 478 6.90 22.89 3.49
CA THR A 478 6.19 21.62 3.34
C THR A 478 7.06 20.59 2.63
N GLN A 479 7.74 20.99 1.55
CA GLN A 479 8.69 20.13 0.82
C GLN A 479 9.85 19.65 1.70
N LYS A 480 10.48 20.55 2.47
CA LYS A 480 11.59 20.18 3.37
C LYS A 480 11.17 19.26 4.50
N ILE A 481 9.95 19.42 5.04
CA ILE A 481 9.42 18.53 6.07
C ILE A 481 9.10 17.17 5.45
N TYR A 482 8.45 17.16 4.28
CA TYR A 482 8.11 15.95 3.55
C TYR A 482 9.36 15.14 3.17
N SER A 483 10.38 15.76 2.55
CA SER A 483 11.60 15.05 2.15
C SER A 483 12.35 14.44 3.34
N ARG A 484 12.40 15.15 4.48
CA ARG A 484 12.95 14.60 5.73
C ARG A 484 12.14 13.41 6.25
N MET A 485 10.81 13.49 6.21
CA MET A 485 9.96 12.36 6.60
C MET A 485 10.15 11.18 5.65
N SER A 486 10.16 11.43 4.35
CA SER A 486 10.40 10.40 3.33
C SER A 486 11.74 9.70 3.55
N SER A 487 12.81 10.44 3.86
CA SER A 487 14.13 9.85 4.15
C SER A 487 14.18 9.02 5.45
N LEU A 488 13.26 9.25 6.39
CA LEU A 488 13.16 8.44 7.61
C LEU A 488 12.46 7.11 7.37
N TYR A 489 11.60 7.04 6.36
CA TYR A 489 10.83 5.86 6.01
C TYR A 489 11.33 5.17 4.73
N SER A 490 12.30 5.76 4.03
CA SER A 490 12.95 5.15 2.87
C SER A 490 13.74 3.94 3.34
N THR A 491 13.19 2.75 3.11
CA THR A 491 13.89 1.49 3.30
C THR A 491 14.79 1.25 2.08
N ASP A 492 16.03 0.82 2.29
CA ASP A 492 16.89 0.35 1.19
C ASP A 492 16.38 -1.03 0.76
N MET A 493 15.62 -1.06 -0.33
CA MET A 493 14.92 -2.26 -0.80
C MET A 493 15.75 -3.11 -1.77
N ARG A 494 17.01 -2.73 -2.03
CA ARG A 494 17.90 -3.44 -2.98
C ARG A 494 18.13 -4.91 -2.63
N TYR A 495 17.82 -5.34 -1.40
CA TYR A 495 18.01 -6.70 -0.90
C TYR A 495 16.74 -7.39 -0.34
N SER A 496 15.53 -6.86 -0.61
CA SER A 496 14.28 -7.44 -0.08
C SER A 496 13.45 -8.09 -1.21
N GLU A 497 13.63 -9.39 -1.43
CA GLU A 497 12.92 -10.18 -2.45
C GLU A 497 11.46 -10.54 -2.08
N ARG A 498 10.93 -10.12 -0.92
CA ARG A 498 9.55 -10.45 -0.49
C ARG A 498 8.52 -9.36 -0.75
N ALA A 499 8.81 -8.38 -1.61
CA ALA A 499 7.78 -7.50 -2.14
C ALA A 499 6.89 -8.32 -3.09
N ILE A 500 5.86 -8.97 -2.54
CA ILE A 500 4.87 -9.70 -3.35
C ILE A 500 4.08 -8.67 -4.16
N GLY A 501 4.07 -8.81 -5.49
CA GLY A 501 3.34 -7.94 -6.42
C GLY A 501 4.10 -6.70 -6.91
N LEU A 502 3.54 -6.03 -7.92
CA LEU A 502 4.10 -4.80 -8.48
C LEU A 502 4.16 -3.68 -7.42
N ARG A 503 5.31 -3.06 -7.22
CA ARG A 503 5.41 -1.80 -6.46
C ARG A 503 5.52 -0.61 -7.41
N LEU A 504 4.69 0.41 -7.18
CA LEU A 504 4.73 1.64 -7.96
C LEU A 504 5.61 2.67 -7.26
N GLU A 505 6.49 3.31 -8.04
CA GLU A 505 7.17 4.53 -7.59
C GLU A 505 6.16 5.67 -7.52
N PHE A 506 6.12 6.37 -6.38
CA PHE A 506 5.20 7.48 -6.16
C PHE A 506 5.95 8.69 -5.62
N ASP A 507 6.05 9.72 -6.47
CA ASP A 507 6.57 11.02 -6.10
C ASP A 507 5.42 11.97 -5.78
N ALA A 508 5.23 12.23 -4.49
CA ALA A 508 4.17 13.11 -4.01
C ALA A 508 4.42 14.56 -4.43
N THR A 509 3.49 15.15 -5.21
CA THR A 509 3.58 16.57 -5.58
C THR A 509 2.99 17.47 -4.48
N VAL A 510 3.80 18.36 -3.90
CA VAL A 510 3.28 19.36 -2.94
C VAL A 510 2.48 20.41 -3.70
N ARG A 511 1.15 20.39 -3.52
CA ARG A 511 0.25 21.44 -4.04
C ARG A 511 -0.28 22.29 -2.90
N THR A 512 -0.02 23.58 -2.94
CA THR A 512 -0.56 24.56 -1.99
C THR A 512 -1.64 25.40 -2.66
N ASN A 513 -2.63 25.86 -1.90
CA ASN A 513 -3.72 26.69 -2.42
C ASN A 513 -3.52 28.17 -2.05
N SER A 514 -3.49 29.04 -3.06
CA SER A 514 -3.35 30.50 -2.88
C SER A 514 -4.54 31.18 -2.21
N TRP A 515 -5.73 30.54 -2.20
CA TRP A 515 -6.94 31.08 -1.57
C TRP A 515 -7.04 30.77 -0.07
N LEU A 516 -6.32 29.75 0.41
CA LEU A 516 -6.37 29.32 1.81
C LEU A 516 -5.98 30.43 2.81
N PRO A 517 -4.95 31.27 2.56
CA PRO A 517 -4.62 32.39 3.44
C PRO A 517 -5.77 33.41 3.59
N LEU A 518 -6.57 33.64 2.53
CA LEU A 518 -7.73 34.54 2.60
C LEU A 518 -8.83 33.99 3.52
N ILE A 519 -9.08 32.68 3.47
CA ILE A 519 -10.04 32.00 4.35
C ILE A 519 -9.61 32.17 5.82
N ILE A 520 -8.32 32.07 6.11
CA ILE A 520 -7.78 32.20 7.47
C ILE A 520 -7.88 33.64 7.97
N ILE A 521 -7.55 34.63 7.13
CA ILE A 521 -7.76 36.06 7.45
C ILE A 521 -9.23 36.30 7.82
N LEU A 522 -10.16 35.80 6.99
CA LEU A 522 -11.60 35.95 7.23
C LEU A 522 -12.04 35.26 8.53
N ALA A 523 -11.56 34.04 8.80
CA ALA A 523 -11.88 33.31 10.02
C ALA A 523 -11.38 34.04 11.28
N VAL A 524 -10.12 34.52 11.28
CA VAL A 524 -9.54 35.28 12.40
C VAL A 524 -10.32 36.59 12.63
N ILE A 525 -10.74 37.27 11.56
CA ILE A 525 -11.55 38.49 11.66
C ILE A 525 -12.93 38.19 12.26
N LEU A 526 -13.63 37.15 11.80
CA LEU A 526 -14.95 36.79 12.30
C LEU A 526 -14.91 36.38 13.78
N ILE A 527 -13.94 35.56 14.17
CA ILE A 527 -13.74 35.16 15.57
C ILE A 527 -13.38 36.38 16.42
N SER A 528 -12.49 37.27 15.93
CA SER A 528 -12.17 38.49 16.66
C SER A 528 -13.38 39.40 16.83
N LEU A 529 -14.18 39.60 15.78
CA LEU A 529 -15.37 40.44 15.80
C LEU A 529 -16.40 39.94 16.83
N THR A 530 -16.68 38.63 16.83
CA THR A 530 -17.65 38.01 17.76
C THR A 530 -17.21 38.16 19.21
N VAL A 531 -15.93 37.90 19.51
CA VAL A 531 -15.37 38.07 20.86
C VAL A 531 -15.40 39.54 21.29
N LEU A 532 -15.01 40.47 20.41
CA LEU A 532 -15.05 41.91 20.70
C LEU A 532 -16.48 42.41 20.96
N LEU A 533 -17.46 41.96 20.17
CA LEU A 533 -18.87 42.26 20.38
C LEU A 533 -19.36 41.77 21.74
N SER A 534 -19.02 40.54 22.13
CA SER A 534 -19.40 39.97 23.42
C SER A 534 -18.84 40.77 24.60
N PHE A 535 -17.54 41.09 24.57
CA PHE A 535 -16.90 41.90 25.63
C PHE A 535 -17.46 43.33 25.72
N THR A 536 -17.67 43.98 24.58
CA THR A 536 -18.22 45.35 24.55
C THR A 536 -19.66 45.39 25.07
N PHE A 537 -20.49 44.42 24.70
CA PHE A 537 -21.84 44.29 25.21
C PHE A 537 -21.87 44.02 26.72
N SER A 538 -21.01 43.13 27.21
CA SER A 538 -20.86 42.81 28.64
C SER A 538 -20.51 44.05 29.47
N ILE A 539 -19.55 44.87 29.03
CA ILE A 539 -19.15 46.10 29.73
C ILE A 539 -20.27 47.15 29.71
N ILE A 540 -20.92 47.35 28.56
CA ILE A 540 -22.05 48.29 28.44
C ILE A 540 -23.19 47.88 29.40
N ASN A 541 -23.50 46.59 29.51
CA ASN A 541 -24.57 46.10 30.38
C ASN A 541 -24.20 46.16 31.87
N GLN A 542 -22.98 45.77 32.26
CA GLN A 542 -22.54 45.81 33.67
C GLN A 542 -22.55 47.24 34.24
N ASP A 543 -22.11 48.24 33.48
CA ASP A 543 -22.04 49.62 33.96
C ASP A 543 -23.40 50.35 33.85
N LEU A 544 -24.28 49.97 32.91
CA LEU A 544 -25.67 50.44 32.93
C LEU A 544 -26.45 49.94 34.15
N TYR A 545 -26.18 48.72 34.62
CA TYR A 545 -26.73 48.21 35.88
C TYR A 545 -26.26 49.04 37.08
N LYS A 546 -24.99 49.45 37.13
CA LYS A 546 -24.48 50.35 38.17
C LYS A 546 -25.04 51.78 38.07
N ALA A 547 -25.23 52.30 36.86
CA ALA A 547 -25.83 53.61 36.65
C ALA A 547 -27.33 53.65 37.01
N ARG A 548 -28.08 52.57 36.77
CA ARG A 548 -29.46 52.42 37.27
C ARG A 548 -29.53 52.23 38.80
N GLY A 549 -28.52 51.64 39.42
CA GLY A 549 -28.43 51.45 40.87
C GLY A 549 -28.12 52.72 41.68
N VAL A 550 -27.75 53.84 41.05
CA VAL A 550 -27.42 55.10 41.72
C VAL A 550 -28.36 56.22 41.27
N THR A 551 -29.67 56.03 41.44
CA THR A 551 -30.58 57.18 41.61
C THR A 551 -30.56 57.62 43.07
N LYS A 552 -29.48 58.26 43.53
CA LYS A 552 -29.57 59.08 44.75
C LYS A 552 -30.43 60.29 44.41
N LYS A 553 -31.67 60.31 44.89
CA LYS A 553 -32.53 61.51 44.88
C LYS A 553 -31.74 62.67 45.48
N VAL A 554 -31.37 63.65 44.66
CA VAL A 554 -30.81 64.92 45.13
C VAL A 554 -31.92 65.67 45.85
N ARG A 555 -32.03 65.48 47.16
CA ARG A 555 -32.80 66.39 48.02
C ARG A 555 -32.02 67.70 48.10
N LYS A 556 -32.56 68.77 47.52
CA LYS A 556 -32.10 70.14 47.72
C LYS A 556 -32.05 70.41 49.23
N LYS A 557 -30.85 70.45 49.82
CA LYS A 557 -30.65 70.89 51.21
C LYS A 557 -30.30 72.38 51.16
N LYS A 558 -31.15 73.20 51.78
CA LYS A 558 -30.94 74.64 51.99
C LYS A 558 -29.61 74.87 52.71
N VAL A 559 -28.90 75.91 52.28
CA VAL A 559 -27.71 76.46 52.93
C VAL A 559 -28.07 76.80 54.38
N LYS A 560 -27.31 76.25 55.33
CA LYS A 560 -27.27 76.73 56.72
C LYS A 560 -25.81 76.95 57.12
N THR A 561 -25.65 78.02 57.86
CA THR A 561 -24.46 78.71 58.33
C THR A 561 -23.48 77.84 59.12
N VAL A 562 -22.21 78.24 59.03
CA VAL A 562 -21.05 77.69 59.72
C VAL A 562 -21.24 77.77 61.23
N GLN A 563 -21.19 76.61 61.91
CA GLN A 563 -20.91 76.51 63.34
C GLN A 563 -19.95 75.32 63.58
N THR A 564 -18.83 75.69 64.22
CA THR A 564 -17.93 74.92 65.11
C THR A 564 -17.71 73.43 64.85
N ALA A 565 -16.45 73.12 64.54
CA ALA A 565 -15.90 71.79 64.35
C ALA A 565 -15.99 70.93 65.63
N THR A 566 -16.96 70.03 65.68
CA THR A 566 -16.91 68.83 66.51
C THR A 566 -16.15 67.75 65.76
N VAL A 567 -15.04 67.27 66.35
CA VAL A 567 -14.24 66.15 65.84
C VAL A 567 -15.12 64.91 65.76
N PHE A 568 -15.53 64.53 64.55
CA PHE A 568 -16.11 63.23 64.30
C PHE A 568 -15.04 62.17 64.57
N LYS A 569 -15.24 61.36 65.62
CA LYS A 569 -14.52 60.08 65.77
C LYS A 569 -14.75 59.28 64.49
N VAL A 570 -13.69 59.14 63.70
CA VAL A 570 -13.67 58.28 62.51
C VAL A 570 -13.98 56.86 62.97
N LYS A 571 -15.17 56.36 62.62
CA LYS A 571 -15.46 54.93 62.68
C LYS A 571 -14.40 54.24 61.81
N LYS A 572 -13.58 53.38 62.41
CA LYS A 572 -12.67 52.48 61.69
C LYS A 572 -13.52 51.73 60.66
N GLU A 573 -13.40 52.07 59.38
CA GLU A 573 -13.89 51.21 58.30
C GLU A 573 -13.02 49.95 58.29
N GLN A 574 -13.48 48.95 59.03
CA GLN A 574 -12.99 47.59 59.00
C GLN A 574 -13.52 46.93 57.73
N ASN A 575 -12.88 47.21 56.60
CA ASN A 575 -12.93 46.38 55.39
C ASN A 575 -11.73 46.73 54.51
N VAL A 576 -10.52 46.50 55.05
CA VAL A 576 -9.31 46.53 54.23
C VAL A 576 -9.24 45.20 53.49
N LEU A 577 -9.37 45.23 52.17
CA LEU A 577 -9.16 44.09 51.28
C LEU A 577 -7.81 43.42 51.62
N LEU A 578 -7.81 42.10 51.82
CA LEU A 578 -6.65 41.28 52.24
C LEU A 578 -6.06 41.60 53.63
N GLY A 579 -6.90 41.79 54.64
CA GLY A 579 -6.47 42.02 56.03
C GLY A 579 -5.65 40.87 56.68
N PHE A 580 -5.64 39.67 56.11
CA PHE A 580 -5.04 38.47 56.68
C PHE A 580 -3.54 38.25 56.34
N ILE A 581 -2.96 39.06 55.45
CA ILE A 581 -1.58 38.88 54.97
C ILE A 581 -0.62 39.72 55.80
N ARG A 582 0.28 39.05 56.55
CA ARG A 582 1.16 39.66 57.57
C ARG A 582 2.38 40.44 57.05
N PRO A 583 3.01 40.14 55.91
CA PRO A 583 4.06 41.01 55.39
C PRO A 583 3.45 42.28 54.76
N VAL A 584 3.74 43.44 55.38
CA VAL A 584 3.29 44.78 54.96
C VAL A 584 3.62 45.08 53.49
N PRO A 585 4.82 44.75 52.96
CA PRO A 585 5.13 44.99 51.54
C PRO A 585 4.28 44.13 50.59
N LEU A 586 4.04 42.86 50.96
CA LEU A 586 3.23 41.92 50.19
C LEU A 586 1.75 42.33 50.19
N LYS A 587 1.27 42.82 51.34
CA LYS A 587 -0.07 43.40 51.49
C LYS A 587 -0.24 44.61 50.57
N PHE A 588 0.70 45.54 50.56
CA PHE A 588 0.63 46.69 49.64
C PHE A 588 0.79 46.28 48.17
N ALA A 589 1.64 45.29 47.85
CA ALA A 589 1.79 44.75 46.51
C ALA A 589 0.48 44.12 46.01
N LEU A 590 -0.15 43.24 46.81
CA LEU A 590 -1.41 42.58 46.50
C LEU A 590 -2.61 43.53 46.48
N VAL A 591 -2.67 44.49 47.42
CA VAL A 591 -3.69 45.54 47.40
C VAL A 591 -3.51 46.45 46.18
N SER A 592 -2.28 46.72 45.73
CA SER A 592 -2.03 47.45 44.47
C SER A 592 -2.42 46.63 43.24
N LEU A 593 -2.16 45.32 43.25
CA LEU A 593 -2.58 44.36 42.23
C LEU A 593 -4.11 44.30 42.12
N ILE A 594 -4.83 44.26 43.24
CA ILE A 594 -6.31 44.20 43.26
C ILE A 594 -6.93 45.56 42.91
N ARG A 595 -6.39 46.66 43.44
CA ARG A 595 -6.93 48.00 43.22
C ARG A 595 -6.64 48.53 41.80
N ASN A 596 -5.65 47.97 41.12
CA ASN A 596 -5.27 48.28 39.74
C ASN A 596 -5.39 47.05 38.83
N SER A 597 -6.32 46.12 39.14
CA SER A 597 -6.41 44.77 38.58
C SER A 597 -6.37 44.70 37.06
N GLY A 598 -6.95 45.67 36.36
CA GLY A 598 -6.91 45.74 34.90
C GLY A 598 -5.52 45.94 34.28
N ARG A 599 -4.56 46.55 35.01
CA ARG A 599 -3.20 46.81 34.50
C ARG A 599 -2.17 45.79 34.97
N SER A 600 -2.30 45.29 36.20
CA SER A 600 -1.32 44.38 36.81
C SER A 600 -1.52 42.91 36.43
N PHE A 601 -2.72 42.49 35.98
CA PHE A 601 -2.97 41.15 35.42
C PHE A 601 -2.51 40.97 33.97
N ILE A 602 -2.14 42.04 33.27
CA ILE A 602 -1.72 42.00 31.87
C ILE A 602 -0.49 41.12 31.68
N VAL A 603 0.55 41.37 32.48
CA VAL A 603 1.84 40.69 32.35
C VAL A 603 1.75 39.21 32.73
N PRO A 604 1.09 38.81 33.85
CA PRO A 604 0.88 37.41 34.19
C PRO A 604 0.10 36.64 33.12
N VAL A 605 -0.97 37.22 32.56
CA VAL A 605 -1.80 36.53 31.56
C VAL A 605 -1.05 36.42 30.23
N ILE A 606 -0.33 37.46 29.79
CA ILE A 606 0.54 37.36 28.62
C ILE A 606 1.61 36.29 28.83
N SER A 607 2.30 36.31 29.98
CA SER A 607 3.32 35.31 30.31
C SER A 607 2.73 33.91 30.32
N LEU A 608 1.53 33.71 30.88
CA LEU A 608 0.87 32.42 30.89
C LEU A 608 0.52 31.94 29.48
N VAL A 609 -0.01 32.80 28.60
CA VAL A 609 -0.31 32.44 27.20
C VAL A 609 0.98 32.11 26.43
N LEU A 610 2.04 32.91 26.61
CA LEU A 610 3.33 32.67 25.94
C LEU A 610 4.03 31.42 26.48
N SER A 611 3.94 31.16 27.79
CA SER A 611 4.44 29.94 28.42
C SER A 611 3.66 28.71 27.96
N VAL A 612 2.33 28.78 27.87
CA VAL A 612 1.51 27.69 27.33
C VAL A 612 1.88 27.40 25.88
N PHE A 613 2.06 28.44 25.06
CA PHE A 613 2.51 28.30 23.68
C PHE A 613 3.91 27.68 23.57
N LEU A 614 4.86 28.11 24.40
CA LEU A 614 6.22 27.55 24.45
C LEU A 614 6.24 26.09 24.94
N VAL A 615 5.47 25.77 25.97
CA VAL A 615 5.33 24.40 26.49
C VAL A 615 4.72 23.51 25.41
N LEU A 616 3.74 24.01 24.66
CA LEU A 616 3.16 23.31 23.52
C LEU A 616 4.17 23.08 22.40
N LEU A 617 4.98 24.08 22.03
CA LEU A 617 6.05 23.92 21.05
C LEU A 617 7.11 22.90 21.51
N GLY A 618 7.44 22.94 22.81
CA GLY A 618 8.32 21.97 23.46
C GLY A 618 7.73 20.56 23.46
N PHE A 619 6.43 20.42 23.69
CA PHE A 619 5.72 19.15 23.62
C PHE A 619 5.74 18.56 22.20
N ILE A 620 5.53 19.38 21.16
CA ILE A 620 5.67 18.95 19.75
C ILE A 620 7.08 18.46 19.48
N SER A 621 8.08 19.24 19.90
CA SER A 621 9.49 18.87 19.73
C SER A 621 9.83 17.57 20.44
N ASN A 622 9.30 17.37 21.66
CA ASN A 622 9.50 16.14 22.42
C ASN A 622 8.78 14.95 21.78
N MET A 623 7.53 15.12 21.35
CA MET A 623 6.78 14.09 20.65
C MET A 623 7.46 13.67 19.33
N GLN A 624 8.04 14.61 18.59
CA GLN A 624 8.85 14.32 17.41
C GLN A 624 10.17 13.62 17.73
N LYS A 625 10.80 13.93 18.88
CA LYS A 625 12.00 13.22 19.35
C LYS A 625 11.67 11.78 19.75
N VAL A 626 10.59 11.57 20.51
CA VAL A 626 10.11 10.25 20.92
C VAL A 626 9.70 9.43 19.69
N LYS A 627 8.92 10.00 18.77
CA LYS A 627 8.58 9.33 17.51
C LYS A 627 9.84 8.94 16.73
N ARG A 628 10.82 9.85 16.54
CA ARG A 628 12.10 9.54 15.87
C ARG A 628 12.89 8.43 16.57
N ALA A 629 12.89 8.39 17.90
CA ALA A 629 13.54 7.32 18.64
C ALA A 629 12.86 5.97 18.38
N ASN A 630 11.52 5.95 18.33
CA ASN A 630 10.73 4.74 18.13
C ASN A 630 10.49 4.40 16.63
N VAL A 631 10.97 5.21 15.68
CA VAL A 631 10.87 4.91 14.24
C VAL A 631 11.58 3.59 13.96
N TYR A 632 12.72 3.32 14.60
CA TYR A 632 13.43 2.05 14.46
C TYR A 632 12.68 0.86 15.08
N ASP A 633 11.89 1.09 16.13
CA ASP A 633 11.08 0.05 16.79
C ASP A 633 9.77 -0.26 16.03
N THR A 634 9.33 0.65 15.14
CA THR A 634 8.06 0.56 14.38
C THR A 634 8.24 0.43 12.88
N ILE A 635 9.46 0.60 12.37
CA ILE A 635 9.85 0.02 11.09
C ILE A 635 10.07 -1.46 11.41
N PRO A 636 9.23 -2.37 10.91
CA PRO A 636 9.55 -3.78 11.04
C PRO A 636 10.92 -3.95 10.34
N VAL A 637 11.95 -4.29 11.12
CA VAL A 637 13.25 -4.71 10.58
C VAL A 637 13.01 -6.08 9.97
N ASN A 638 12.38 -6.06 8.81
CA ASN A 638 12.13 -7.21 7.98
C ASN A 638 13.43 -7.49 7.22
N ALA A 639 14.49 -7.81 7.96
CA ALA A 639 15.64 -8.50 7.40
C ALA A 639 15.20 -9.96 7.16
N TYR A 640 14.45 -10.17 6.08
CA TYR A 640 14.12 -11.50 5.61
C TYR A 640 15.20 -11.93 4.62
N MET A 641 16.16 -12.73 5.10
CA MET A 641 16.97 -13.56 4.22
C MET A 641 16.06 -14.66 3.68
N THR A 642 15.65 -14.57 2.42
CA THR A 642 15.12 -15.72 1.69
C THR A 642 15.83 -15.82 0.36
N THR A 643 16.48 -16.95 0.13
CA THR A 643 16.98 -17.35 -1.18
C THR A 643 15.82 -17.85 -2.02
N TYR A 644 15.68 -17.32 -3.23
CA TYR A 644 14.72 -17.71 -4.28
C TYR A 644 14.63 -19.23 -4.62
N LYS A 645 15.41 -20.10 -3.98
CA LYS A 645 15.58 -21.51 -4.40
C LYS A 645 15.13 -22.60 -3.43
N ASN A 646 14.44 -22.31 -2.32
CA ASN A 646 14.01 -23.34 -1.36
C ASN A 646 15.14 -24.33 -0.96
N GLU A 647 16.39 -23.87 -1.03
CA GLU A 647 17.56 -24.53 -0.49
C GLU A 647 17.88 -23.78 0.79
N THR A 648 17.95 -24.51 1.90
CA THR A 648 18.55 -24.01 3.13
C THR A 648 19.89 -23.39 2.76
N ARG A 649 20.01 -22.07 2.90
CA ARG A 649 21.32 -21.44 3.05
C ARG A 649 21.86 -21.91 4.39
N ASP A 650 22.43 -23.10 4.36
CA ASP A 650 23.32 -23.53 5.41
C ASP A 650 24.50 -22.54 5.35
N ILE A 651 24.51 -21.58 6.27
CA ILE A 651 25.72 -20.84 6.59
C ILE A 651 26.56 -21.84 7.40
N GLY A 652 27.06 -22.87 6.72
CA GLY A 652 27.75 -23.98 7.35
C GLY A 652 28.88 -23.43 8.22
N GLY A 653 28.72 -23.58 9.53
CA GLY A 653 29.72 -23.19 10.54
C GLY A 653 29.38 -22.02 11.47
N LEU A 654 28.14 -21.51 11.51
CA LEU A 654 27.70 -20.55 12.54
C LEU A 654 26.59 -21.13 13.43
N ASP A 655 26.87 -22.27 14.06
CA ASP A 655 25.89 -22.95 14.94
C ASP A 655 25.80 -22.35 16.35
N LEU A 656 26.68 -21.41 16.72
CA LEU A 656 26.71 -20.83 18.06
C LEU A 656 26.69 -19.30 18.01
N GLN A 657 25.87 -18.70 18.87
CA GLN A 657 25.75 -17.24 19.08
C GLN A 657 27.12 -16.55 19.27
N TYR A 658 28.10 -17.29 19.78
CA TYR A 658 29.51 -16.89 19.93
C TYR A 658 30.21 -16.54 18.61
N ASP A 659 29.89 -17.22 17.51
CA ASP A 659 30.55 -16.97 16.21
C ASP A 659 30.06 -15.67 15.55
N ILE A 660 28.86 -15.21 15.93
CA ILE A 660 28.33 -13.88 15.56
C ILE A 660 29.04 -12.78 16.37
N TYR A 661 29.35 -13.01 17.65
CA TYR A 661 30.09 -12.03 18.46
C TYR A 661 31.55 -11.90 18.03
N ARG A 662 32.18 -12.97 17.56
CA ARG A 662 33.53 -12.91 16.96
C ARG A 662 33.60 -12.11 15.66
N LEU A 663 32.50 -11.99 14.93
CA LEU A 663 32.40 -11.12 13.75
C LEU A 663 32.34 -9.63 14.14
N ILE A 664 31.93 -9.33 15.38
CA ILE A 664 31.76 -7.96 15.91
C ILE A 664 32.95 -7.57 16.82
N ASP A 665 33.58 -8.52 17.48
CA ASP A 665 34.81 -8.31 18.27
C ASP A 665 35.72 -9.54 18.08
N PRO A 666 36.81 -9.42 17.32
CA PRO A 666 37.69 -10.55 17.02
C PRO A 666 38.42 -11.10 18.25
N GLU A 667 38.51 -10.34 19.34
CA GLU A 667 39.11 -10.79 20.61
C GLU A 667 38.10 -11.48 21.54
N TYR A 668 36.82 -11.53 21.17
CA TYR A 668 35.77 -12.13 21.98
C TYR A 668 35.98 -13.64 22.14
N SER A 669 36.45 -14.06 23.33
CA SER A 669 36.68 -15.46 23.66
C SER A 669 36.16 -15.88 25.03
N TYR A 670 34.83 -15.95 25.20
CA TYR A 670 34.26 -16.71 26.32
C TYR A 670 32.83 -17.23 26.02
N ARG A 671 32.56 -18.50 26.37
CA ARG A 671 31.19 -19.03 26.47
C ARG A 671 30.55 -18.42 27.71
N MET A 672 29.64 -17.47 27.52
CA MET A 672 28.81 -16.98 28.63
C MET A 672 27.91 -18.13 29.12
N SER A 673 27.95 -18.44 30.42
CA SER A 673 27.01 -19.38 31.02
C SER A 673 25.59 -18.82 30.91
N TRP A 674 24.63 -19.67 30.54
CA TRP A 674 23.20 -19.33 30.46
C TRP A 674 22.67 -18.68 31.75
N ASP A 675 23.29 -18.97 32.90
CA ASP A 675 22.91 -18.39 34.20
C ASP A 675 23.13 -16.86 34.26
N LYS A 676 24.12 -16.32 33.54
CA LYS A 676 24.49 -14.89 33.62
C LYS A 676 23.53 -13.99 32.83
N ILE A 677 23.10 -14.47 31.66
CA ILE A 677 22.11 -13.77 30.81
C ILE A 677 20.74 -13.79 31.49
N TYR A 678 20.40 -14.90 32.16
CA TYR A 678 19.14 -15.03 32.88
C TYR A 678 19.12 -14.17 34.16
N GLU A 679 20.23 -14.07 34.90
CA GLU A 679 20.33 -13.18 36.07
C GLU A 679 20.33 -11.68 35.70
N GLU A 680 20.95 -11.26 34.59
CA GLU A 680 20.90 -9.87 34.14
C GLU A 680 19.51 -9.46 33.62
N LEU A 681 18.82 -10.32 32.85
CA LEU A 681 17.46 -10.04 32.37
C LEU A 681 16.44 -9.95 33.51
N ILE A 682 16.59 -10.78 34.55
CA ILE A 682 15.66 -10.78 35.69
C ILE A 682 15.94 -9.63 36.66
N ASN A 683 17.21 -9.26 36.88
CA ASN A 683 17.55 -8.20 37.82
C ASN A 683 17.42 -6.77 37.25
N GLU A 684 17.62 -6.58 35.93
CA GLU A 684 17.60 -5.23 35.33
C GLU A 684 16.28 -4.83 34.68
N GLY A 685 15.37 -5.78 34.46
CA GLY A 685 14.09 -5.57 33.76
C GLY A 685 14.24 -5.23 32.27
N GLU A 686 13.11 -5.06 31.57
CA GLU A 686 13.12 -4.64 30.16
C GLU A 686 13.88 -3.31 29.99
N TYR A 687 14.87 -3.30 29.11
CA TYR A 687 15.60 -2.09 28.76
C TYR A 687 14.64 -1.07 28.15
N THR A 688 14.30 -0.03 28.92
CA THR A 688 13.64 1.14 28.34
C THR A 688 14.52 1.73 27.22
N SER A 689 13.90 2.20 26.14
CA SER A 689 14.61 2.73 24.96
C SER A 689 15.61 3.84 25.30
N LEU A 690 15.35 4.60 26.38
CA LEU A 690 16.27 5.62 26.88
C LEU A 690 17.54 5.04 27.51
N LYS A 691 17.43 3.95 28.26
CA LYS A 691 18.56 3.23 28.89
C LYS A 691 19.40 2.50 27.83
N ALA A 692 18.74 1.90 26.84
CA ALA A 692 19.41 1.31 25.68
C ALA A 692 20.20 2.34 24.85
N THR A 693 19.67 3.56 24.70
CA THR A 693 20.38 4.65 24.01
C THR A 693 21.60 5.15 24.79
N GLN A 694 21.52 5.15 26.14
CA GLN A 694 22.64 5.52 27.00
C GLN A 694 23.76 4.47 26.97
N GLU A 695 23.42 3.19 27.09
CA GLU A 695 24.39 2.09 26.97
C GLU A 695 25.00 2.04 25.56
N ARG A 696 24.19 2.26 24.51
CA ARG A 696 24.71 2.37 23.14
C ARG A 696 25.71 3.52 22.98
N LYS A 697 25.43 4.67 23.59
CA LYS A 697 26.34 5.82 23.53
C LYS A 697 27.63 5.55 24.30
N LYS A 698 27.51 4.87 25.43
CA LYS A 698 28.64 4.41 26.25
C LYS A 698 29.50 3.41 25.48
N LEU A 699 28.91 2.42 24.80
CA LEU A 699 29.61 1.48 23.91
C LEU A 699 30.33 2.16 22.73
N LEU A 700 29.70 3.19 22.13
CA LEU A 700 30.30 3.98 21.03
C LEU A 700 31.43 4.91 21.49
N ASP A 701 31.39 5.34 22.76
CA ASP A 701 32.43 6.17 23.37
C ASP A 701 33.58 5.31 23.95
N GLU A 702 33.29 4.07 24.35
CA GLU A 702 34.25 3.10 24.92
C GLU A 702 35.06 2.35 23.87
N SER A 703 34.57 2.23 22.62
CA SER A 703 35.25 1.47 21.56
C SER A 703 35.26 2.20 20.21
N GLU A 704 36.45 2.46 19.70
CA GLU A 704 36.68 3.11 18.40
C GLU A 704 36.20 2.23 17.23
N PHE A 705 36.23 0.91 17.40
CA PHE A 705 35.73 -0.08 16.45
C PHE A 705 34.22 0.04 16.20
N PHE A 706 33.41 0.18 17.27
CA PHE A 706 31.96 0.38 17.11
C PHE A 706 31.63 1.71 16.44
N LYS A 707 32.47 2.72 16.63
CA LYS A 707 32.35 4.04 15.98
C LYS A 707 32.65 3.94 14.48
N GLU A 708 33.67 3.18 14.08
CA GLU A 708 33.98 2.89 12.67
C GLU A 708 32.89 2.02 12.00
N MET A 709 32.46 0.93 12.63
CA MET A 709 31.42 0.05 12.05
C MET A 709 30.10 0.80 11.81
N TYR A 710 29.77 1.77 12.66
CA TYR A 710 28.61 2.64 12.48
C TYR A 710 28.78 3.68 11.36
N LEU A 711 30.01 4.08 11.05
CA LEU A 711 30.31 4.91 9.89
C LEU A 711 30.25 4.10 8.58
N TYR A 712 30.60 2.80 8.64
CA TYR A 712 30.53 1.88 7.48
C TYR A 712 29.11 1.39 7.13
N THR A 713 28.14 1.48 8.04
CA THR A 713 26.72 1.17 7.73
C THR A 713 26.06 2.21 6.80
N ALA A 714 26.75 3.32 6.48
CA ALA A 714 26.54 4.03 5.22
C ALA A 714 27.27 3.26 4.10
N ALA A 715 26.70 2.15 3.64
CA ALA A 715 27.32 1.25 2.68
C ALA A 715 27.84 2.02 1.44
N HIS A 716 29.16 2.07 1.28
CA HIS A 716 29.80 2.42 0.02
C HIS A 716 29.77 1.16 -0.84
N TYR A 717 28.92 1.14 -1.87
CA TYR A 717 28.97 0.08 -2.88
C TYR A 717 30.16 0.36 -3.80
N GLU A 718 31.08 -0.59 -3.88
CA GLU A 718 32.06 -0.60 -4.96
C GLU A 718 31.38 -1.18 -6.21
N TYR A 719 31.23 -0.34 -7.23
CA TYR A 719 30.68 -0.75 -8.52
C TYR A 719 31.65 -1.73 -9.19
N MET A 720 31.33 -3.03 -9.13
CA MET A 720 32.06 -4.06 -9.87
C MET A 720 31.63 -3.96 -11.35
N GLY A 721 32.34 -3.09 -12.07
CA GLY A 721 31.96 -2.62 -13.39
C GLY A 721 31.95 -3.67 -14.50
N ILE A 722 31.48 -3.21 -15.66
CA ILE A 722 31.36 -3.97 -16.91
C ILE A 722 32.77 -4.30 -17.42
N THR A 723 33.04 -5.58 -17.68
CA THR A 723 34.35 -6.10 -18.16
C THR A 723 34.71 -5.66 -19.59
N ARG A 724 33.81 -4.98 -20.29
CA ARG A 724 34.06 -4.39 -21.62
C ARG A 724 33.56 -2.96 -21.68
N THR A 725 34.44 -2.07 -22.13
CA THR A 725 34.03 -0.73 -22.57
C THR A 725 33.22 -0.83 -23.88
N ASN A 726 32.48 0.22 -24.23
CA ASN A 726 31.63 0.27 -25.45
C ASN A 726 32.40 0.01 -26.77
N ASN A 727 33.75 -0.04 -26.71
CA ASN A 727 34.65 -0.30 -27.83
C ASN A 727 35.25 -1.73 -27.82
N GLY A 728 34.80 -2.62 -26.92
CA GLY A 728 35.13 -4.05 -26.95
C GLY A 728 36.50 -4.46 -26.40
N VAL A 729 37.27 -3.55 -25.79
CA VAL A 729 38.57 -3.88 -25.17
C VAL A 729 38.39 -4.30 -23.71
N GLU A 730 38.93 -5.48 -23.37
CA GLU A 730 38.83 -6.12 -22.05
C GLU A 730 39.91 -5.56 -21.09
N ASN A 731 39.50 -5.20 -19.87
CA ASN A 731 40.38 -4.59 -18.87
C ASN A 731 41.18 -5.66 -18.11
N LYS A 732 42.51 -5.70 -18.29
CA LYS A 732 43.38 -6.78 -17.77
C LYS A 732 43.65 -6.72 -16.26
N GLU A 733 43.29 -5.63 -15.59
CA GLU A 733 43.49 -5.49 -14.14
C GLU A 733 42.36 -6.08 -13.30
N ILE A 734 41.25 -6.49 -13.93
CA ILE A 734 40.08 -7.06 -13.25
C ILE A 734 39.98 -8.54 -13.62
N PRO A 735 39.98 -9.48 -12.65
CA PRO A 735 39.84 -10.90 -12.93
C PRO A 735 38.45 -11.20 -13.52
N SER A 736 38.42 -11.99 -14.59
CA SER A 736 37.19 -12.34 -15.32
C SER A 736 36.23 -13.26 -14.54
N ILE A 737 36.69 -13.85 -13.44
CA ILE A 737 35.92 -14.75 -12.59
C ILE A 737 36.18 -14.36 -11.12
N PRO A 738 35.14 -14.27 -10.28
CA PRO A 738 35.31 -13.97 -8.87
C PRO A 738 36.09 -15.08 -8.15
N ASN A 739 36.85 -14.70 -7.13
CA ASN A 739 37.69 -15.63 -6.36
C ASN A 739 36.81 -16.58 -5.53
N ILE A 740 36.72 -17.85 -5.93
CA ILE A 740 35.98 -18.90 -5.22
C ILE A 740 36.91 -19.54 -4.17
N ARG A 741 36.50 -19.58 -2.90
CA ARG A 741 37.28 -20.21 -1.82
C ARG A 741 37.39 -21.72 -2.05
N MET A 742 38.58 -22.31 -1.82
CA MET A 742 38.79 -23.76 -1.94
C MET A 742 37.98 -24.57 -0.92
N HIS A 743 37.37 -25.66 -1.38
CA HIS A 743 36.62 -26.63 -0.57
C HIS A 743 37.47 -27.89 -0.37
N LYS A 744 37.37 -28.54 0.79
CA LYS A 744 38.11 -29.80 1.07
C LYS A 744 37.30 -31.00 0.60
N ASP A 745 37.94 -31.81 -0.22
CA ASP A 745 37.47 -33.10 -0.69
C ASP A 745 37.38 -34.08 0.49
N ALA A 746 36.18 -34.52 0.82
CA ALA A 746 35.95 -35.60 1.78
C ALA A 746 35.45 -36.81 1.01
N PHE A 747 36.25 -37.88 1.01
CA PHE A 747 35.95 -39.17 0.34
C PHE A 747 35.89 -39.14 -1.19
N GLY A 748 36.66 -38.25 -1.84
CA GLY A 748 36.85 -38.28 -3.30
C GLY A 748 35.60 -37.92 -4.10
N PHE A 749 34.69 -37.15 -3.49
CA PHE A 749 33.47 -36.67 -4.13
C PHE A 749 33.19 -35.23 -3.73
N ASP A 750 33.33 -34.32 -4.69
CA ASP A 750 33.07 -32.89 -4.51
C ASP A 750 31.60 -32.58 -4.80
N TRP A 751 30.82 -32.42 -3.72
CA TRP A 751 29.39 -32.10 -3.77
C TRP A 751 29.12 -30.73 -4.40
N PHE A 752 30.05 -29.77 -4.29
CA PHE A 752 29.89 -28.44 -4.84
C PHE A 752 30.08 -28.43 -6.36
N LEU A 753 31.08 -29.16 -6.87
CA LEU A 753 31.29 -29.34 -8.31
C LEU A 753 30.16 -30.13 -9.00
N ASN A 754 29.59 -31.14 -8.33
CA ASN A 754 28.42 -31.87 -8.85
C ASN A 754 27.15 -31.01 -8.88
N ALA A 755 26.95 -30.14 -7.88
CA ALA A 755 25.85 -29.19 -7.89
C ALA A 755 25.97 -28.17 -9.04
N ILE A 756 27.19 -27.67 -9.32
CA ILE A 756 27.46 -26.74 -10.42
C ILE A 756 27.32 -27.42 -11.79
N SER A 757 27.78 -28.65 -11.96
CA SER A 757 27.66 -29.36 -13.25
C SER A 757 26.22 -29.68 -13.63
N ARG A 758 25.31 -29.79 -12.64
CA ARG A 758 23.86 -29.91 -12.85
C ARG A 758 23.16 -28.58 -13.17
N MET A 759 23.83 -27.44 -12.96
CA MET A 759 23.24 -26.12 -13.23
C MET A 759 23.41 -25.65 -14.68
N CYS A 760 24.22 -26.31 -15.50
CA CYS A 760 24.34 -26.02 -16.93
C CYS A 760 23.64 -27.12 -17.74
N LEU A 761 22.36 -26.90 -18.08
CA LEU A 761 21.67 -27.32 -19.31
C LEU A 761 20.20 -26.91 -19.24
N SER A 762 19.92 -25.62 -19.46
CA SER A 762 18.71 -25.17 -20.14
C SER A 762 19.06 -23.87 -20.86
N ALA A 763 19.43 -24.03 -22.13
CA ALA A 763 19.43 -22.96 -23.12
C ALA A 763 18.24 -23.20 -24.04
#